data_AF-A0A3Q3XJS5-F1
#
_entry.id   AF-A0A3Q3XJS5-F1
#
_cell.length_a   1.000
_cell.length_b   1.000
_cell.length_c   1.000
_cell.angle_alpha   90.00
_cell.angle_beta   90.00
_cell.angle_gamma   90.00
#
_symmetry.space_group_name_H-M   'P 1'
#
loop_
_entity.id
_entity.type
_entity.pdbx_description
1 polymer ?
#
loop_
_entity_poly.entity_id
_entity_poly.type
_entity_poly.pdbx_seq_one_letter_code
_entity_poly.pdbx_strand_id
1 'polypeptide(L)'
;MGNKELSLIEKNLTSLLDVPLTPTVTSLNLHGNQIPRIEGLTSTWHLRHLDLSSNCISHIEGLSSLTSLRTLNLSCNLITKVEGLNGLVRLTRLNLSHNQINNLAGFLCLHGREYNLEHISLQGNNLDRVDHLLQCLLGLQGLREVTLSQHDSDNPICRLPDYWDSVMESLPQISVLDDLDRLGNQSRLGLVSPFDFPGLDDYLDLLLSSDTSHKEAVMFDSIMSPIFMQVPADDKSSSSTPTVVAVRKAKRHIDRTLGSECDSSTENQRRPRVPRHRKSVMLKISPKESRSWRSDRYFSTQLARSQKDVYTPASGARGTDVAEPTTVPLRAVDVKTKSTEDEETYRRERRWKAEQAVRKLTEDLTCLQTKVGEEKDLQSMALHTTDRLKELLLKERSGRSELQTRIEELEGRCQSLTQKLEQARGSEEQHKTKLHRLEESISQAEAVRTRQQAEEMKRFQEVENKAAALKRELDIQRVSVRQHKDKLQQLHELLASREQEHRKQLDVRLQPGGADFREAVAKEVASVEQRHGQREAGLQEKVAEGRRQYAALEDEFRMALTIEAARFSEVKEACDQMTAELLGLKATLAQSQQREKKSSSLVQELTAIVKEQKSRISDLIKAKRDAVNDLKSRLHSMEAEVEQDRRLSLQIELLKKEKARLLSQLTAQESVIDGLRAERRIWGQELAQQGASLAQDRGRLEVRIEVLSAELENQKKQNERDNDALKIKAKIVDDQTETIRRLKEALLERDDKIRKMHEEATQAQKKLQQQLDQETAHQVEMREQLERLRMRKEELKQQLEDKEEELEEVKRVHSNSSKKWQEKAELLTLLESQVKRMKENFDAKEHLLLEERHKATEAHKAAVEKLRSVDDSFRQQLESVQAAHQAELMGLANEKQKQIEQANQKVYEVEGEMRQLLEETETNKKIMEEKMKFLTSVLKDF
;
A
#
# COMPACT_ATOMS: atom_id res chain seq x y z
N MET A 1 14.25 -24.03 0.12
CA MET A 1 13.37 -23.50 1.18
C MET A 1 12.25 -22.73 0.50
N GLY A 2 11.05 -22.63 1.07
CA GLY A 2 10.00 -21.80 0.49
C GLY A 2 10.28 -20.32 0.74
N ASN A 3 10.12 -19.47 -0.29
CA ASN A 3 10.29 -18.03 -0.11
C ASN A 3 9.17 -17.51 0.80
N LYS A 4 9.56 -16.87 1.91
CA LYS A 4 8.63 -16.13 2.79
C LYS A 4 8.03 -14.91 2.08
N GLU A 5 8.72 -14.40 1.06
CA GLU A 5 8.39 -13.16 0.38
C GLU A 5 8.23 -13.43 -1.13
N LEU A 6 7.14 -12.95 -1.71
CA LEU A 6 6.82 -13.11 -3.13
C LEU A 6 6.59 -11.72 -3.73
N SER A 7 7.48 -11.31 -4.63
CA SER A 7 7.39 -10.03 -5.34
C SER A 7 7.20 -10.29 -6.83
N LEU A 8 6.09 -9.79 -7.37
CA LEU A 8 5.65 -9.95 -8.77
C LEU A 8 5.22 -8.59 -9.32
N ILE A 9 6.11 -7.60 -9.16
CA ILE A 9 5.94 -6.21 -9.62
C ILE A 9 5.95 -6.14 -11.17
N GLU A 10 5.05 -5.35 -11.74
CA GLU A 10 4.94 -5.06 -13.18
C GLU A 10 4.88 -6.31 -14.09
N LYS A 11 4.16 -7.37 -13.67
CA LYS A 11 4.04 -8.63 -14.42
C LYS A 11 2.78 -8.72 -15.29
N ASN A 12 1.97 -7.66 -15.37
CA ASN A 12 0.69 -7.62 -16.10
C ASN A 12 -0.30 -8.73 -15.70
N LEU A 13 -0.29 -9.13 -14.42
CA LEU A 13 -1.22 -10.12 -13.88
C LEU A 13 -2.67 -9.58 -13.92
N THR A 14 -3.61 -10.39 -14.40
CA THR A 14 -5.03 -10.01 -14.58
C THR A 14 -5.97 -10.72 -13.60
N SER A 15 -5.55 -11.80 -12.93
CA SER A 15 -6.20 -12.32 -11.72
C SER A 15 -5.15 -12.63 -10.64
N LEU A 16 -5.59 -12.59 -9.39
CA LEU A 16 -4.82 -13.01 -8.22
C LEU A 16 -4.81 -14.55 -8.06
N LEU A 17 -5.69 -15.26 -8.77
CA LEU A 17 -5.75 -16.74 -8.78
C LEU A 17 -4.58 -17.38 -9.55
N ASP A 18 -4.00 -16.65 -10.51
CA ASP A 18 -2.87 -17.13 -11.32
C ASP A 18 -1.53 -17.10 -10.56
N VAL A 19 -1.50 -16.46 -9.39
CA VAL A 19 -0.32 -16.39 -8.53
C VAL A 19 -0.19 -17.69 -7.71
N PRO A 20 0.95 -18.41 -7.77
CA PRO A 20 1.16 -19.65 -7.01
C PRO A 20 1.41 -19.38 -5.52
N LEU A 21 0.36 -18.98 -4.81
CA LEU A 21 0.38 -18.65 -3.39
C LEU A 21 0.56 -19.89 -2.52
N THR A 22 1.57 -19.87 -1.65
CA THR A 22 1.79 -20.91 -0.64
C THR A 22 1.43 -20.39 0.76
N PRO A 23 0.93 -21.23 1.68
CA PRO A 23 0.52 -20.80 3.03
C PRO A 23 1.70 -20.35 3.92
N THR A 24 2.93 -20.39 3.41
CA THR A 24 4.17 -19.92 4.06
C THR A 24 4.58 -18.50 3.68
N VAL A 25 3.86 -17.82 2.76
CA VAL A 25 4.15 -16.44 2.38
C VAL A 25 3.72 -15.48 3.49
N THR A 26 4.66 -14.65 3.97
CA THR A 26 4.45 -13.58 4.95
C THR A 26 4.45 -12.19 4.31
N SER A 27 5.02 -12.03 3.10
CA SER A 27 4.99 -10.79 2.32
C SER A 27 4.63 -11.05 0.86
N LEU A 28 3.68 -10.30 0.32
CA LEU A 28 3.23 -10.39 -1.07
C LEU A 28 3.18 -8.98 -1.69
N ASN A 29 4.01 -8.74 -2.71
CA ASN A 29 4.01 -7.49 -3.47
C ASN A 29 3.59 -7.75 -4.93
N LEU A 30 2.52 -7.08 -5.34
CA LEU A 30 1.88 -7.17 -6.66
C LEU A 30 1.66 -5.77 -7.28
N HIS A 31 2.52 -4.81 -6.94
CA HIS A 31 2.49 -3.45 -7.48
C HIS A 31 2.51 -3.44 -9.02
N GLY A 32 1.74 -2.54 -9.64
CA GLY A 32 1.82 -2.28 -11.09
C GLY A 32 1.26 -3.41 -11.97
N ASN A 33 0.23 -4.11 -11.50
CA ASN A 33 -0.45 -5.16 -12.27
C ASN A 33 -1.84 -4.70 -12.73
N GLN A 34 -2.64 -5.60 -13.31
CA GLN A 34 -3.96 -5.30 -13.89
C GLN A 34 -5.07 -6.05 -13.14
N ILE A 35 -4.86 -6.33 -11.84
CA ILE A 35 -5.77 -7.16 -11.02
C ILE A 35 -7.04 -6.35 -10.71
N PRO A 36 -8.26 -6.83 -11.05
CA PRO A 36 -9.50 -6.09 -10.84
C PRO A 36 -10.21 -6.43 -9.51
N ARG A 37 -9.85 -7.55 -8.87
CA ARG A 37 -10.53 -8.10 -7.68
C ARG A 37 -9.54 -8.81 -6.75
N ILE A 38 -9.83 -8.79 -5.45
CA ILE A 38 -9.02 -9.47 -4.43
C ILE A 38 -9.63 -10.85 -4.16
N GLU A 39 -9.01 -11.90 -4.71
CA GLU A 39 -9.46 -13.29 -4.63
C GLU A 39 -8.28 -14.25 -4.38
N GLY A 40 -8.53 -15.51 -4.00
CA GLY A 40 -7.48 -16.52 -3.77
C GLY A 40 -6.72 -16.44 -2.43
N LEU A 41 -6.71 -15.30 -1.74
CA LEU A 41 -5.97 -15.07 -0.48
C LEU A 41 -6.47 -15.85 0.75
N THR A 42 -7.44 -16.76 0.61
CA THR A 42 -8.05 -17.49 1.74
C THR A 42 -7.12 -18.51 2.41
N SER A 43 -6.03 -18.90 1.74
CA SER A 43 -5.02 -19.84 2.26
C SER A 43 -3.83 -19.15 2.94
N THR A 44 -3.61 -17.85 2.71
CA THR A 44 -2.42 -17.10 3.14
C THR A 44 -2.60 -16.38 4.48
N TRP A 45 -3.16 -17.06 5.48
CA TRP A 45 -3.47 -16.49 6.82
C TRP A 45 -2.24 -16.05 7.64
N HIS A 46 -1.03 -16.43 7.22
CA HIS A 46 0.25 -15.93 7.76
C HIS A 46 0.69 -14.56 7.19
N LEU A 47 0.03 -14.06 6.13
CA LEU A 47 0.45 -12.86 5.43
C LEU A 47 0.42 -11.64 6.36
N ARG A 48 1.54 -10.92 6.43
CA ARG A 48 1.71 -9.69 7.24
C ARG A 48 1.76 -8.43 6.38
N HIS A 49 2.30 -8.53 5.17
CA HIS A 49 2.46 -7.40 4.25
C HIS A 49 1.81 -7.74 2.91
N LEU A 50 0.91 -6.88 2.44
CA LEU A 50 0.23 -7.03 1.15
C LEU A 50 0.27 -5.70 0.39
N ASP A 51 0.98 -5.69 -0.74
CA ASP A 51 0.95 -4.58 -1.68
C ASP A 51 0.18 -4.97 -2.95
N LEU A 52 -0.89 -4.24 -3.22
CA LEU A 52 -1.78 -4.33 -4.38
C LEU A 52 -1.95 -2.93 -5.02
N SER A 53 -1.00 -2.03 -4.81
CA SER A 53 -1.06 -0.67 -5.37
C SER A 53 -0.85 -0.65 -6.89
N SER A 54 -1.31 0.42 -7.55
CA SER A 54 -1.25 0.56 -9.02
C SER A 54 -1.87 -0.66 -9.73
N ASN A 55 -3.14 -0.93 -9.43
CA ASN A 55 -3.94 -2.03 -9.98
C ASN A 55 -5.36 -1.52 -10.37
N CYS A 56 -6.27 -2.42 -10.74
CA CYS A 56 -7.62 -2.07 -11.21
C CYS A 56 -8.72 -2.39 -10.18
N ILE A 57 -8.38 -2.51 -8.90
CA ILE A 57 -9.29 -2.96 -7.85
C ILE A 57 -10.36 -1.90 -7.58
N SER A 58 -11.63 -2.30 -7.66
CA SER A 58 -12.80 -1.42 -7.43
C SER A 58 -13.50 -1.65 -6.07
N HIS A 59 -13.30 -2.84 -5.48
CA HIS A 59 -13.90 -3.25 -4.22
C HIS A 59 -12.88 -3.94 -3.31
N ILE A 60 -12.92 -3.60 -2.03
CA ILE A 60 -12.15 -4.28 -1.00
C ILE A 60 -12.95 -5.52 -0.57
N GLU A 61 -12.53 -6.69 -1.02
CA GLU A 61 -13.15 -7.99 -0.70
C GLU A 61 -12.06 -9.06 -0.44
N GLY A 62 -12.44 -10.29 -0.09
CA GLY A 62 -11.49 -11.43 0.06
C GLY A 62 -10.52 -11.39 1.25
N LEU A 63 -10.27 -10.23 1.87
CA LEU A 63 -9.24 -10.04 2.90
C LEU A 63 -9.56 -10.62 4.29
N SER A 64 -10.80 -11.03 4.57
CA SER A 64 -11.28 -11.32 5.94
C SER A 64 -10.62 -12.52 6.65
N SER A 65 -9.88 -13.35 5.92
CA SER A 65 -9.07 -14.46 6.46
C SER A 65 -7.67 -14.03 6.92
N LEU A 66 -7.21 -12.82 6.57
CA LEU A 66 -5.84 -12.34 6.78
C LEU A 66 -5.65 -11.72 8.17
N THR A 67 -5.98 -12.48 9.22
CA THR A 67 -5.93 -12.01 10.62
C THR A 67 -4.51 -11.64 11.11
N SER A 68 -3.47 -12.02 10.36
CA SER A 68 -2.07 -11.67 10.61
C SER A 68 -1.59 -10.38 9.92
N LEU A 69 -2.40 -9.78 9.05
CA LEU A 69 -1.99 -8.66 8.21
C LEU A 69 -1.67 -7.42 9.06
N ARG A 70 -0.46 -6.87 8.91
CA ARG A 70 0.05 -5.64 9.56
C ARG A 70 -0.01 -4.45 8.60
N THR A 71 0.42 -4.62 7.35
CA THR A 71 0.42 -3.56 6.33
C THR A 71 -0.37 -3.94 5.09
N LEU A 72 -1.18 -3.00 4.60
CA LEU A 72 -1.99 -3.14 3.39
C LEU A 72 -1.85 -1.87 2.53
N ASN A 73 -1.30 -2.03 1.33
CA ASN A 73 -1.22 -0.96 0.33
C ASN A 73 -2.19 -1.25 -0.83
N LEU A 74 -3.15 -0.35 -1.02
CA LEU A 74 -4.18 -0.34 -2.05
C LEU A 74 -4.22 1.01 -2.79
N SER A 75 -3.14 1.79 -2.72
CA SER A 75 -3.03 3.08 -3.42
C SER A 75 -3.11 2.94 -4.94
N CYS A 76 -3.46 4.01 -5.66
CA CYS A 76 -3.56 4.02 -7.13
C CYS A 76 -4.48 2.89 -7.67
N ASN A 77 -5.71 2.83 -7.18
CA ASN A 77 -6.74 1.87 -7.57
C ASN A 77 -8.08 2.59 -7.86
N LEU A 78 -9.16 1.84 -8.08
CA LEU A 78 -10.49 2.34 -8.46
C LEU A 78 -11.52 2.23 -7.32
N ILE A 79 -11.07 2.19 -6.06
CA ILE A 79 -11.93 1.97 -4.89
C ILE A 79 -12.78 3.21 -4.63
N THR A 80 -14.10 3.04 -4.47
CA THR A 80 -15.07 4.14 -4.26
C THR A 80 -15.61 4.25 -2.83
N LYS A 81 -15.43 3.19 -2.03
CA LYS A 81 -15.89 3.08 -0.63
C LYS A 81 -14.97 2.15 0.16
N VAL A 82 -14.74 2.47 1.42
CA VAL A 82 -14.09 1.54 2.36
C VAL A 82 -15.10 0.47 2.77
N GLU A 83 -14.73 -0.80 2.57
CA GLU A 83 -15.48 -1.98 3.00
C GLU A 83 -14.50 -3.17 3.17
N GLY A 84 -14.99 -4.38 3.47
CA GLY A 84 -14.17 -5.60 3.45
C GLY A 84 -13.10 -5.80 4.53
N LEU A 85 -12.74 -4.76 5.30
CA LEU A 85 -11.68 -4.81 6.33
C LEU A 85 -12.02 -5.66 7.57
N ASN A 86 -13.24 -6.22 7.63
CA ASN A 86 -13.71 -7.10 8.70
C ASN A 86 -12.74 -8.27 8.95
N GLY A 87 -12.15 -8.35 10.15
CA GLY A 87 -11.22 -9.43 10.53
C GLY A 87 -9.73 -9.08 10.42
N LEU A 88 -9.37 -7.90 9.90
CA LEU A 88 -7.98 -7.41 9.86
C LEU A 88 -7.52 -6.84 11.23
N VAL A 89 -7.68 -7.65 12.29
CA VAL A 89 -7.46 -7.27 13.69
C VAL A 89 -6.06 -6.70 13.96
N ARG A 90 -5.05 -7.20 13.26
CA ARG A 90 -3.63 -6.82 13.43
C ARG A 90 -3.13 -5.70 12.50
N LEU A 91 -4.00 -5.10 11.68
CA LEU A 91 -3.60 -4.08 10.71
C LEU A 91 -3.15 -2.81 11.42
N THR A 92 -1.92 -2.35 11.15
CA THR A 92 -1.31 -1.15 11.73
C THR A 92 -1.10 -0.02 10.72
N ARG A 93 -0.93 -0.33 9.43
CA ARG A 93 -0.79 0.64 8.34
C ARG A 93 -1.73 0.30 7.18
N LEU A 94 -2.50 1.29 6.72
CA LEU A 94 -3.41 1.16 5.58
C LEU A 94 -3.21 2.34 4.62
N ASN A 95 -2.77 2.06 3.39
CA ASN A 95 -2.67 3.06 2.33
C ASN A 95 -3.78 2.85 1.29
N LEU A 96 -4.60 3.89 1.11
CA LEU A 96 -5.73 4.00 0.19
C LEU A 96 -5.64 5.28 -0.67
N SER A 97 -4.45 5.87 -0.82
CA SER A 97 -4.26 7.09 -1.59
C SER A 97 -4.58 6.93 -3.08
N HIS A 98 -4.85 8.03 -3.79
CA HIS A 98 -5.10 8.05 -5.24
C HIS A 98 -6.17 7.02 -5.67
N ASN A 99 -7.31 7.05 -4.98
CA ASN A 99 -8.50 6.25 -5.27
C ASN A 99 -9.70 7.19 -5.48
N GLN A 100 -10.93 6.67 -5.55
CA GLN A 100 -12.14 7.46 -5.78
C GLN A 100 -13.06 7.47 -4.55
N ILE A 101 -12.49 7.32 -3.35
CA ILE A 101 -13.24 7.06 -2.12
C ILE A 101 -14.03 8.31 -1.70
N ASN A 102 -15.34 8.15 -1.60
CA ASN A 102 -16.26 9.15 -1.02
C ASN A 102 -16.95 8.68 0.27
N ASN A 103 -16.77 7.40 0.66
CA ASN A 103 -17.46 6.81 1.80
C ASN A 103 -16.52 5.98 2.67
N LEU A 104 -16.33 6.41 3.92
CA LEU A 104 -15.45 5.79 4.92
C LEU A 104 -16.17 4.86 5.91
N ALA A 105 -17.48 4.57 5.71
CA ALA A 105 -18.29 3.81 6.66
C ALA A 105 -17.74 2.39 6.98
N GLY A 106 -16.89 1.82 6.13
CA GLY A 106 -16.16 0.59 6.43
C GLY A 106 -15.22 0.67 7.63
N PHE A 107 -14.74 1.85 8.03
CA PHE A 107 -13.94 1.98 9.26
C PHE A 107 -14.74 1.76 10.54
N LEU A 108 -16.08 1.85 10.49
CA LEU A 108 -16.94 1.59 11.65
C LEU A 108 -16.83 0.13 12.16
N CYS A 109 -16.36 -0.81 11.33
CA CYS A 109 -16.10 -2.19 11.77
C CYS A 109 -14.78 -2.35 12.56
N LEU A 110 -13.86 -1.39 12.43
CA LEU A 110 -12.57 -1.34 13.11
C LEU A 110 -12.63 -0.50 14.41
N HIS A 111 -13.83 -0.08 14.83
CA HIS A 111 -14.04 0.63 16.09
C HIS A 111 -13.90 -0.33 17.27
N GLY A 112 -12.88 -0.11 18.10
CA GLY A 112 -12.59 -1.00 19.23
C GLY A 112 -11.25 -0.70 19.90
N ARG A 113 -10.78 -1.65 20.72
CA ARG A 113 -9.41 -1.74 21.27
C ARG A 113 -8.67 -2.99 20.80
N GLU A 114 -9.38 -3.89 20.15
CA GLU A 114 -8.89 -5.08 19.48
C GLU A 114 -8.20 -4.77 18.14
N TYR A 115 -8.49 -3.63 17.52
CA TYR A 115 -7.91 -3.18 16.26
C TYR A 115 -6.75 -2.20 16.49
N ASN A 116 -5.60 -2.49 15.89
CA ASN A 116 -4.35 -1.75 16.11
C ASN A 116 -4.00 -0.77 14.96
N LEU A 117 -5.00 -0.20 14.27
CA LEU A 117 -4.76 0.65 13.10
C LEU A 117 -4.20 2.02 13.51
N GLU A 118 -2.91 2.23 13.27
CA GLU A 118 -2.15 3.42 13.70
C GLU A 118 -1.96 4.47 12.60
N HIS A 119 -1.87 4.07 11.33
CA HIS A 119 -1.55 4.96 10.20
C HIS A 119 -2.53 4.74 9.04
N ILE A 120 -3.11 5.83 8.52
CA ILE A 120 -4.04 5.81 7.39
C ILE A 120 -3.68 6.89 6.35
N SER A 121 -3.38 6.48 5.11
CA SER A 121 -3.19 7.41 3.99
C SER A 121 -4.38 7.37 3.04
N LEU A 122 -4.98 8.54 2.80
CA LEU A 122 -6.23 8.79 2.06
C LEU A 122 -6.14 9.99 1.10
N GLN A 123 -4.98 10.65 0.97
CA GLN A 123 -4.74 11.72 -0.01
C GLN A 123 -5.16 11.32 -1.44
N GLY A 124 -5.56 12.29 -2.26
CA GLY A 124 -6.01 12.04 -3.63
C GLY A 124 -7.29 11.20 -3.72
N ASN A 125 -8.28 11.48 -2.88
CA ASN A 125 -9.61 10.84 -2.90
C ASN A 125 -10.74 11.90 -2.97
N ASN A 126 -11.99 11.44 -2.98
CA ASN A 126 -13.19 12.26 -3.21
C ASN A 126 -13.96 12.55 -1.91
N LEU A 127 -13.29 12.72 -0.78
CA LEU A 127 -13.94 13.00 0.51
C LEU A 127 -14.46 14.45 0.56
N ASP A 128 -15.79 14.60 0.65
CA ASP A 128 -16.52 15.90 0.61
C ASP A 128 -17.04 16.36 1.98
N ARG A 129 -17.10 15.48 2.99
CA ARG A 129 -17.77 15.73 4.28
C ARG A 129 -16.86 15.49 5.49
N VAL A 130 -16.55 16.56 6.21
CA VAL A 130 -15.81 16.51 7.47
C VAL A 130 -16.58 15.70 8.52
N ASP A 131 -17.89 15.88 8.66
CA ASP A 131 -18.72 15.11 9.61
C ASP A 131 -18.59 13.58 9.40
N HIS A 132 -18.52 13.14 8.14
CA HIS A 132 -18.40 11.72 7.79
C HIS A 132 -17.00 11.18 8.09
N LEU A 133 -15.96 11.97 7.82
CA LEU A 133 -14.58 11.66 8.23
C LEU A 133 -14.49 11.51 9.76
N LEU A 134 -14.96 12.51 10.50
CA LEU A 134 -14.92 12.51 11.96
C LEU A 134 -15.69 11.33 12.55
N GLN A 135 -16.93 11.08 12.09
CA GLN A 135 -17.73 9.94 12.55
C GLN A 135 -17.05 8.59 12.29
N CYS A 136 -16.37 8.44 11.15
CA CYS A 136 -15.71 7.19 10.79
C CYS A 136 -14.36 6.98 11.52
N LEU A 137 -13.58 8.04 11.79
CA LEU A 137 -12.28 7.93 12.44
C LEU A 137 -12.33 7.99 13.98
N LEU A 138 -13.35 8.61 14.59
CA LEU A 138 -13.42 8.84 16.05
C LEU A 138 -13.32 7.55 16.89
N GLY A 139 -13.84 6.42 16.41
CA GLY A 139 -13.78 5.14 17.13
C GLY A 139 -12.49 4.33 16.95
N LEU A 140 -11.56 4.79 16.09
CA LEU A 140 -10.27 4.14 15.86
C LEU A 140 -9.27 4.54 16.96
N GLN A 141 -9.33 3.84 18.10
CA GLN A 141 -8.57 4.22 19.32
C GLN A 141 -7.04 4.11 19.19
N GLY A 142 -6.54 3.37 18.20
CA GLY A 142 -5.11 3.24 17.90
C GLY A 142 -4.56 4.30 16.94
N LEU A 143 -5.41 5.11 16.29
CA LEU A 143 -5.02 5.95 15.16
C LEU A 143 -4.17 7.16 15.58
N ARG A 144 -2.94 7.24 15.04
CA ARG A 144 -1.93 8.28 15.35
C ARG A 144 -1.64 9.22 14.18
N GLU A 145 -1.63 8.70 12.96
CA GLU A 145 -1.20 9.42 11.76
C GLU A 145 -2.21 9.28 10.63
N VAL A 146 -2.61 10.41 10.05
CA VAL A 146 -3.57 10.48 8.95
C VAL A 146 -3.05 11.43 7.86
N THR A 147 -3.02 10.96 6.62
CA THR A 147 -2.66 11.78 5.44
C THR A 147 -3.85 11.90 4.51
N LEU A 148 -4.35 13.12 4.29
CA LEU A 148 -5.53 13.48 3.48
C LEU A 148 -5.19 14.55 2.42
N SER A 149 -4.10 15.29 2.62
CA SER A 149 -3.42 16.15 1.66
C SER A 149 -1.93 15.81 1.64
N GLN A 150 -1.35 15.64 0.45
CA GLN A 150 0.09 15.53 0.23
C GLN A 150 0.37 15.84 -1.26
N HIS A 151 1.45 16.55 -1.56
CA HIS A 151 1.98 16.82 -2.92
C HIS A 151 0.90 16.96 -4.03
N ASP A 152 0.19 18.09 -4.02
CA ASP A 152 -0.86 18.49 -4.98
C ASP A 152 -2.09 17.56 -5.07
N SER A 153 -2.20 16.55 -4.21
CA SER A 153 -3.23 15.50 -4.24
C SER A 153 -4.21 15.62 -3.07
N ASP A 154 -4.99 16.69 -3.06
CA ASP A 154 -5.91 17.02 -1.95
C ASP A 154 -7.28 16.34 -2.06
N ASN A 155 -7.83 15.92 -0.91
CA ASN A 155 -9.27 15.68 -0.79
C ASN A 155 -10.07 17.00 -0.82
N PRO A 156 -11.31 17.02 -1.33
CA PRO A 156 -12.17 18.21 -1.31
C PRO A 156 -12.34 18.87 0.06
N ILE A 157 -12.40 18.09 1.15
CA ILE A 157 -12.44 18.61 2.53
C ILE A 157 -11.22 19.47 2.92
N CYS A 158 -10.02 19.19 2.39
CA CYS A 158 -8.78 19.91 2.73
C CYS A 158 -8.80 21.36 2.23
N ARG A 159 -9.77 21.73 1.38
CA ARG A 159 -9.99 23.10 0.87
C ARG A 159 -10.85 23.97 1.78
N LEU A 160 -11.34 23.42 2.90
CA LEU A 160 -12.09 24.18 3.91
C LEU A 160 -11.11 24.91 4.85
N PRO A 161 -11.28 26.21 5.14
CA PRO A 161 -10.30 26.97 5.93
C PRO A 161 -9.97 26.36 7.29
N ASP A 162 -11.00 25.85 7.97
CA ASP A 162 -10.91 25.35 9.36
C ASP A 162 -10.70 23.82 9.43
N TYR A 163 -10.39 23.14 8.31
CA TYR A 163 -10.33 21.67 8.25
C TYR A 163 -9.31 21.06 9.21
N TRP A 164 -8.08 21.59 9.23
CA TRP A 164 -6.98 21.03 10.05
C TRP A 164 -7.31 21.14 11.54
N ASP A 165 -7.74 22.33 11.99
CA ASP A 165 -8.18 22.57 13.37
C ASP A 165 -9.40 21.70 13.72
N SER A 166 -10.41 21.62 12.84
CA SER A 166 -11.62 20.80 13.05
C SER A 166 -11.28 19.33 13.26
N VAL A 167 -10.32 18.79 12.51
CA VAL A 167 -9.87 17.40 12.65
C VAL A 167 -9.01 17.22 13.90
N MET A 168 -8.06 18.13 14.17
CA MET A 168 -7.15 18.03 15.31
C MET A 168 -7.83 18.26 16.67
N GLU A 169 -8.85 19.12 16.77
CA GLU A 169 -9.69 19.25 17.97
C GLU A 169 -10.63 18.05 18.16
N SER A 170 -11.24 17.54 17.08
CA SER A 170 -12.26 16.49 17.16
C SER A 170 -11.70 15.08 17.33
N LEU A 171 -10.46 14.81 16.88
CA LEU A 171 -9.80 13.51 16.95
C LEU A 171 -8.55 13.57 17.86
N PRO A 172 -8.72 13.57 19.20
CA PRO A 172 -7.63 13.72 20.16
C PRO A 172 -6.60 12.59 20.14
N GLN A 173 -6.90 11.44 19.52
CA GLN A 173 -5.97 10.32 19.35
C GLN A 173 -4.87 10.59 18.31
N ILE A 174 -5.16 11.42 17.29
CA ILE A 174 -4.22 11.72 16.20
C ILE A 174 -3.10 12.61 16.74
N SER A 175 -1.85 12.26 16.45
CA SER A 175 -0.65 13.06 16.71
C SER A 175 -0.14 13.84 15.49
N VAL A 176 -0.31 13.27 14.29
CA VAL A 176 0.18 13.81 13.01
C VAL A 176 -0.96 13.84 11.98
N LEU A 177 -1.16 14.98 11.33
CA LEU A 177 -2.14 15.18 10.26
C LEU A 177 -1.45 15.88 9.09
N ASP A 178 -1.52 15.29 7.89
CA ASP A 178 -0.94 15.85 6.66
C ASP A 178 0.56 16.18 6.81
N ASP A 179 1.32 15.21 7.33
CA ASP A 179 2.75 15.29 7.71
C ASP A 179 3.10 16.38 8.75
N LEU A 180 2.10 17.00 9.41
CA LEU A 180 2.30 18.02 10.44
C LEU A 180 1.90 17.50 11.84
N ASP A 181 2.82 17.67 12.80
CA ASP A 181 2.53 17.46 14.23
C ASP A 181 1.47 18.45 14.73
N ARG A 182 0.86 18.18 15.89
CA ARG A 182 0.00 19.13 16.66
C ARG A 182 0.62 20.50 17.00
N LEU A 183 1.88 20.74 16.64
CA LEU A 183 2.58 22.03 16.79
C LEU A 183 2.81 22.76 15.46
N GLY A 184 2.31 22.24 14.33
CA GLY A 184 2.57 22.78 12.99
C GLY A 184 4.00 22.53 12.48
N ASN A 185 4.75 21.65 13.14
CA ASN A 185 6.08 21.22 12.68
C ASN A 185 5.94 20.08 11.69
N GLN A 186 6.76 20.08 10.64
CA GLN A 186 6.85 18.94 9.71
C GLN A 186 7.47 17.73 10.43
N SER A 187 6.74 16.62 10.41
CA SER A 187 7.14 15.35 11.02
C SER A 187 8.43 14.83 10.40
N ARG A 188 9.34 14.31 11.24
CA ARG A 188 10.62 13.72 10.79
C ARG A 188 10.47 12.34 10.13
N LEU A 189 9.24 11.83 9.98
CA LEU A 189 8.97 10.52 9.39
C LEU A 189 8.70 10.57 7.86
N GLY A 190 8.50 11.76 7.28
CA GLY A 190 8.21 11.97 5.85
C GLY A 190 9.35 11.68 4.86
N LEU A 191 10.42 11.00 5.27
CA LEU A 191 11.49 10.51 4.41
C LEU A 191 11.61 8.99 4.55
N VAL A 192 10.84 8.28 3.71
CA VAL A 192 10.82 6.81 3.51
C VAL A 192 10.96 6.03 4.82
N SER A 193 9.83 5.71 5.44
CA SER A 193 9.82 5.02 6.73
C SER A 193 10.53 3.66 6.59
N PRO A 194 11.44 3.26 7.52
CA PRO A 194 12.13 1.97 7.43
C PRO A 194 11.21 0.74 7.37
N PHE A 195 9.93 0.92 7.70
CA PHE A 195 8.87 -0.10 7.66
C PHE A 195 8.27 -0.36 6.28
N ASP A 196 8.70 0.37 5.24
CA ASP A 196 8.33 0.06 3.84
C ASP A 196 9.06 -1.21 3.31
N PHE A 197 10.02 -1.74 4.08
CA PHE A 197 10.68 -3.02 3.81
C PHE A 197 10.04 -4.17 4.61
N PRO A 198 9.43 -5.16 3.93
CA PRO A 198 9.04 -6.42 4.55
C PRO A 198 10.22 -7.11 5.26
N GLY A 199 9.92 -7.85 6.32
CA GLY A 199 10.91 -8.59 7.10
C GLY A 199 11.69 -7.78 8.14
N LEU A 200 11.76 -6.45 8.05
CA LEU A 200 12.39 -5.62 9.09
C LEU A 200 11.66 -5.76 10.44
N ASP A 201 10.33 -5.93 10.38
CA ASP A 201 9.45 -6.29 11.50
C ASP A 201 9.90 -7.55 12.26
N ASP A 202 10.32 -8.62 11.55
CA ASP A 202 10.79 -9.86 12.18
C ASP A 202 12.15 -9.63 12.90
N TYR A 203 12.96 -8.67 12.44
CA TYR A 203 14.24 -8.31 13.07
C TYR A 203 14.03 -7.47 14.35
N LEU A 204 13.04 -6.57 14.34
CA LEU A 204 12.66 -5.78 15.52
C LEU A 204 11.94 -6.64 16.57
N ASP A 205 11.01 -7.51 16.16
CA ASP A 205 10.37 -8.49 17.05
C ASP A 205 11.42 -9.44 17.66
N LEU A 206 12.47 -9.82 16.91
CA LEU A 206 13.58 -10.65 17.43
C LEU A 206 14.44 -9.89 18.46
N LEU A 207 14.83 -8.65 18.19
CA LEU A 207 15.59 -7.80 19.12
C LEU A 207 14.81 -7.58 20.43
N LEU A 208 13.50 -7.37 20.36
CA LEU A 208 12.61 -7.25 21.52
C LEU A 208 12.36 -8.59 22.23
N SER A 209 12.64 -9.72 21.59
CA SER A 209 12.51 -11.06 22.17
C SER A 209 13.78 -11.55 22.91
N SER A 210 14.93 -10.89 22.73
CA SER A 210 16.21 -11.33 23.31
C SER A 210 16.39 -11.03 24.80
N ASP A 211 15.70 -10.03 25.37
CA ASP A 211 15.92 -9.58 26.75
C ASP A 211 14.97 -10.25 27.77
N THR A 212 15.37 -11.44 28.26
CA THR A 212 14.77 -12.05 29.46
C THR A 212 15.64 -11.87 30.70
N SER A 213 15.18 -11.00 31.61
CA SER A 213 15.84 -10.59 32.86
C SER A 213 17.09 -9.70 32.63
N HIS A 214 17.19 -8.53 33.25
CA HIS A 214 16.84 -8.23 34.64
C HIS A 214 15.77 -7.14 34.86
N LYS A 215 15.30 -7.03 36.11
CA LYS A 215 14.54 -5.88 36.60
C LYS A 215 15.49 -4.81 37.12
N GLU A 216 15.54 -3.65 36.49
CA GLU A 216 15.70 -2.40 37.22
C GLU A 216 14.98 -1.28 36.48
N ALA A 217 14.41 -0.34 37.23
CA ALA A 217 13.62 0.75 36.67
C ALA A 217 14.22 2.08 37.06
N VAL A 218 14.64 2.88 36.08
CA VAL A 218 14.67 4.35 36.13
C VAL A 218 14.84 4.91 34.72
N MET A 219 14.41 6.16 34.54
CA MET A 219 14.45 6.93 33.30
C MET A 219 15.81 6.89 32.58
N PHE A 220 15.77 6.80 31.25
CA PHE A 220 16.60 7.66 30.41
C PHE A 220 15.84 8.04 29.12
N ASP A 221 15.19 9.20 29.20
CA ASP A 221 14.88 10.03 28.04
C ASP A 221 15.95 11.14 27.99
N SER A 222 16.11 11.80 26.84
CA SER A 222 17.02 12.94 26.59
C SER A 222 18.52 12.67 26.32
N ILE A 223 18.94 13.15 25.13
CA ILE A 223 20.29 13.58 24.71
C ILE A 223 21.37 12.51 24.46
N MET A 224 21.73 12.39 23.17
CA MET A 224 23.14 12.45 22.75
C MET A 224 23.32 13.38 21.54
N SER A 225 24.09 14.45 21.75
CA SER A 225 24.83 15.18 20.71
C SER A 225 26.32 15.01 21.01
N PRO A 226 27.21 14.82 20.02
CA PRO A 226 28.65 14.75 20.27
C PRO A 226 29.45 15.92 19.66
N ILE A 227 30.60 16.25 20.31
CA ILE A 227 31.82 16.88 19.72
C ILE A 227 31.71 18.39 19.33
N PHE A 228 32.65 19.30 19.62
CA PHE A 228 33.73 19.51 20.63
C PHE A 228 34.21 20.99 20.40
N MET A 229 34.56 21.85 21.37
CA MET A 229 35.94 22.06 21.89
C MET A 229 36.04 23.20 22.95
N GLN A 230 37.24 23.36 23.52
CA GLN A 230 37.67 24.21 24.66
C GLN A 230 37.85 25.73 24.29
N VAL A 231 37.47 26.76 25.08
CA VAL A 231 37.92 27.25 26.44
C VAL A 231 39.24 28.09 26.36
N PRO A 232 39.42 29.26 27.04
CA PRO A 232 38.46 30.24 27.64
C PRO A 232 38.87 31.76 27.55
N ALA A 233 38.15 32.61 28.32
CA ALA A 233 38.63 33.77 29.12
C ALA A 233 38.66 35.24 28.59
N ASP A 234 37.98 36.10 29.38
CA ASP A 234 38.42 37.38 29.96
C ASP A 234 38.42 38.75 29.21
N ASP A 235 37.32 39.51 29.45
CA ASP A 235 37.27 40.65 30.41
C ASP A 235 37.01 42.11 29.88
N LYS A 236 36.04 42.79 30.55
CA LYS A 236 35.63 44.23 30.50
C LYS A 236 35.23 44.89 29.15
N SER A 237 34.42 45.95 29.07
CA SER A 237 33.33 46.55 29.90
C SER A 237 32.72 47.76 29.10
N SER A 238 31.68 48.53 29.46
CA SER A 238 30.77 48.61 30.63
C SER A 238 29.45 49.35 30.25
N SER A 239 28.44 49.31 31.13
CA SER A 239 27.24 50.18 31.17
C SER A 239 26.16 50.01 30.06
N SER A 240 24.87 50.30 30.27
CA SER A 240 24.17 50.85 31.46
C SER A 240 22.81 50.16 31.73
N THR A 241 22.35 50.25 32.98
CA THR A 241 21.05 49.81 33.53
C THR A 241 20.23 51.08 33.95
N PRO A 242 19.06 51.05 34.63
CA PRO A 242 18.22 49.95 35.19
C PRO A 242 16.72 50.09 34.74
N THR A 243 15.63 49.60 35.36
CA THR A 243 15.28 48.99 36.69
C THR A 243 13.95 48.21 36.48
N VAL A 244 13.82 46.89 36.74
CA VAL A 244 13.49 46.21 38.03
C VAL A 244 12.01 45.73 38.18
N VAL A 245 11.84 44.39 38.12
CA VAL A 245 11.07 43.49 39.05
C VAL A 245 9.52 43.62 39.19
N ALA A 246 8.70 42.57 39.45
CA ALA A 246 8.68 41.12 39.10
C ALA A 246 7.40 40.43 39.67
N VAL A 247 7.25 39.11 39.41
CA VAL A 247 6.74 38.08 40.38
C VAL A 247 5.22 37.85 40.61
N ARG A 248 4.74 36.74 40.01
CA ARG A 248 3.88 35.63 40.55
C ARG A 248 2.37 35.81 40.93
N LYS A 249 1.59 34.86 40.36
CA LYS A 249 0.52 33.99 40.96
C LYS A 249 -0.71 34.60 41.68
N ALA A 250 -1.91 34.10 41.32
CA ALA A 250 -2.90 33.58 42.29
C ALA A 250 -3.99 32.71 41.62
N LYS A 251 -4.83 32.04 42.43
CA LYS A 251 -6.01 31.22 42.03
C LYS A 251 -7.30 31.79 42.65
N ARG A 252 -8.42 31.67 41.92
CA ARG A 252 -9.81 31.48 42.41
C ARG A 252 -10.55 32.61 43.20
N HIS A 253 -11.65 33.06 42.58
CA HIS A 253 -13.02 33.18 43.13
C HIS A 253 -13.51 34.38 43.98
N ILE A 254 -14.72 34.86 43.56
CA ILE A 254 -15.88 35.39 44.32
C ILE A 254 -16.09 36.94 44.42
N ASP A 255 -17.22 37.35 43.82
CA ASP A 255 -18.17 38.46 44.05
C ASP A 255 -17.80 39.98 44.07
N ARG A 256 -18.45 40.67 43.11
CA ARG A 256 -19.37 41.84 43.25
C ARG A 256 -18.86 43.28 43.47
N THR A 257 -19.34 44.15 42.54
CA THR A 257 -19.89 45.53 42.75
C THR A 257 -18.91 46.66 43.15
N LEU A 258 -19.10 47.94 42.81
CA LEU A 258 -20.12 48.67 41.99
C LEU A 258 -19.57 50.05 41.55
N GLY A 259 -20.22 50.70 40.57
CA GLY A 259 -20.04 52.13 40.23
C GLY A 259 -18.93 52.44 39.21
N SER A 260 -19.02 53.49 38.38
CA SER A 260 -20.14 54.42 38.16
C SER A 260 -20.07 55.10 36.78
N GLU A 261 -21.25 55.31 36.16
CA GLU A 261 -21.77 56.55 35.50
C GLU A 261 -20.94 57.27 34.40
N CYS A 262 -21.49 57.94 33.37
CA CYS A 262 -22.84 58.13 32.77
C CYS A 262 -22.65 58.87 31.40
N ASP A 263 -23.60 59.18 30.49
CA ASP A 263 -25.07 59.02 30.31
C ASP A 263 -25.29 58.77 28.77
N SER A 264 -26.42 58.89 28.03
CA SER A 264 -27.84 59.24 28.21
C SER A 264 -28.67 58.52 27.09
N SER A 265 -29.94 58.11 27.22
CA SER A 265 -31.20 58.87 27.45
C SER A 265 -31.65 59.67 26.19
N THR A 266 -32.93 59.82 25.82
CA THR A 266 -34.29 59.41 26.28
C THR A 266 -35.10 58.86 25.05
N GLU A 267 -36.39 58.47 24.99
CA GLU A 267 -37.53 58.03 25.84
C GLU A 267 -38.33 57.04 24.90
N ASN A 268 -38.94 55.91 25.29
CA ASN A 268 -40.16 55.67 26.11
C ASN A 268 -41.49 56.10 25.45
N GLN A 269 -42.68 55.55 25.76
CA GLN A 269 -43.17 54.69 26.87
C GLN A 269 -44.44 53.92 26.37
N ARG A 270 -44.95 52.79 26.90
CA ARG A 270 -45.49 52.50 28.26
C ARG A 270 -45.48 50.98 28.61
N ARG A 271 -46.06 50.62 29.77
CA ARG A 271 -45.84 49.41 30.62
C ARG A 271 -47.10 49.17 31.52
N PRO A 272 -47.17 48.26 32.53
CA PRO A 272 -46.40 47.04 32.89
C PRO A 272 -47.25 45.85 33.50
N ARG A 273 -46.55 44.80 34.01
CA ARG A 273 -46.82 43.91 35.19
C ARG A 273 -47.10 42.40 34.98
N VAL A 274 -46.68 41.64 36.01
CA VAL A 274 -46.33 40.20 36.15
C VAL A 274 -46.38 39.92 37.68
N PRO A 275 -46.88 38.78 38.26
CA PRO A 275 -46.04 37.56 38.44
C PRO A 275 -46.67 36.15 38.68
N ARG A 276 -45.93 35.12 38.22
CA ARG A 276 -45.62 33.79 38.82
C ARG A 276 -46.69 32.98 39.61
N HIS A 277 -46.90 31.72 39.18
CA HIS A 277 -46.73 30.53 40.05
C HIS A 277 -46.31 29.25 39.27
N ARG A 278 -46.20 28.09 39.94
CA ARG A 278 -45.35 26.94 39.53
C ARG A 278 -45.89 25.56 40.00
N LYS A 279 -45.93 24.53 39.11
CA LYS A 279 -45.67 23.07 39.32
C LYS A 279 -46.52 22.12 38.43
N SER A 280 -45.89 21.04 37.91
CA SER A 280 -46.41 19.68 37.56
C SER A 280 -47.63 19.54 36.61
N VAL A 281 -47.81 18.52 35.76
CA VAL A 281 -47.47 17.07 35.82
C VAL A 281 -46.97 16.54 34.44
N MET A 282 -46.49 15.29 34.40
CA MET A 282 -45.88 14.56 33.28
C MET A 282 -46.84 14.17 32.14
N LEU A 283 -46.33 14.07 30.90
CA LEU A 283 -46.04 12.76 30.24
C LEU A 283 -45.18 12.94 28.97
N LYS A 284 -44.59 11.84 28.46
CA LYS A 284 -43.55 11.83 27.41
C LYS A 284 -44.10 11.42 26.03
N ILE A 285 -43.66 12.09 24.96
CA ILE A 285 -43.42 11.49 23.62
C ILE A 285 -42.20 12.16 22.98
N SER A 286 -41.28 11.36 22.42
CA SER A 286 -40.28 11.74 21.42
C SER A 286 -39.74 10.48 20.72
N PRO A 287 -39.05 10.57 19.56
CA PRO A 287 -39.00 11.67 18.58
C PRO A 287 -39.59 11.25 17.21
N LYS A 288 -39.47 12.13 16.20
CA LYS A 288 -39.60 11.83 14.77
C LYS A 288 -38.33 12.29 14.07
N GLU A 289 -37.92 11.59 13.00
CA GLU A 289 -37.27 12.10 11.78
C GLU A 289 -37.10 10.89 10.82
N SER A 290 -36.97 11.02 9.50
CA SER A 290 -37.28 12.14 8.60
C SER A 290 -37.72 11.58 7.23
N ARG A 291 -38.37 12.41 6.40
CA ARG A 291 -39.01 11.99 5.13
C ARG A 291 -38.07 12.11 3.94
N SER A 292 -38.19 11.20 2.97
CA SER A 292 -38.01 11.51 1.54
C SER A 292 -39.34 11.30 0.78
N TRP A 293 -39.46 11.77 -0.47
CA TRP A 293 -40.73 11.97 -1.18
C TRP A 293 -40.79 11.39 -2.59
N ARG A 294 -41.76 10.47 -2.81
CA ARG A 294 -42.54 10.22 -4.07
C ARG A 294 -41.74 9.82 -5.33
N SER A 295 -42.34 9.19 -6.35
CA SER A 295 -43.73 8.80 -6.63
C SER A 295 -43.72 7.35 -7.16
N ASP A 296 -44.65 6.45 -6.83
CA ASP A 296 -45.95 6.37 -7.51
C ASP A 296 -47.03 5.63 -6.71
N ARG A 297 -48.27 5.59 -7.25
CA ARG A 297 -49.42 5.02 -6.54
C ARG A 297 -50.52 4.47 -7.46
N TYR A 298 -50.47 3.17 -7.70
CA TYR A 298 -51.67 2.32 -7.80
C TYR A 298 -51.44 1.05 -6.99
N PHE A 299 -52.25 0.85 -5.95
CA PHE A 299 -53.00 -0.39 -5.72
C PHE A 299 -53.96 -0.17 -4.54
N SER A 300 -55.07 -0.92 -4.54
CA SER A 300 -55.97 -1.06 -3.42
C SER A 300 -56.59 -2.44 -3.48
N THR A 301 -56.52 -3.22 -2.39
CA THR A 301 -57.51 -4.21 -1.96
C THR A 301 -57.01 -4.94 -0.70
N GLN A 302 -57.88 -5.80 -0.16
CA GLN A 302 -57.64 -6.82 0.86
C GLN A 302 -57.66 -6.27 2.30
N LEU A 303 -58.78 -6.45 3.01
CA LEU A 303 -59.21 -7.68 3.72
C LEU A 303 -58.37 -7.92 5.00
N ALA A 304 -58.94 -8.32 6.14
CA ALA A 304 -60.34 -8.35 6.59
C ALA A 304 -60.36 -8.69 8.09
N ARG A 305 -61.49 -8.42 8.77
CA ARG A 305 -62.18 -9.45 9.57
C ARG A 305 -63.58 -9.03 9.99
N SER A 306 -64.44 -10.02 10.12
CA SER A 306 -65.82 -9.93 10.62
C SER A 306 -65.89 -10.61 11.98
N GLN A 307 -66.76 -10.11 12.88
CA GLN A 307 -67.67 -10.84 13.79
C GLN A 307 -68.32 -9.83 14.79
N LYS A 308 -69.66 -9.86 14.97
CA LYS A 308 -70.44 -10.51 16.08
C LYS A 308 -70.17 -9.93 17.48
N ASP A 309 -71.13 -9.77 18.41
CA ASP A 309 -72.61 -9.95 18.36
C ASP A 309 -73.31 -9.23 19.56
N VAL A 310 -74.46 -8.58 19.30
CA VAL A 310 -75.76 -8.57 20.04
C VAL A 310 -75.86 -8.15 21.55
N TYR A 311 -77.09 -7.73 21.94
CA TYR A 311 -77.76 -7.78 23.29
C TYR A 311 -78.03 -6.51 24.15
N THR A 312 -79.15 -5.81 23.83
CA THR A 312 -80.27 -5.41 24.77
C THR A 312 -80.00 -4.41 25.94
N PRO A 313 -80.97 -4.04 26.84
CA PRO A 313 -82.44 -4.26 26.90
C PRO A 313 -83.38 -3.04 27.21
N ALA A 314 -84.65 -3.18 26.78
CA ALA A 314 -85.95 -2.91 27.46
C ALA A 314 -86.47 -1.51 27.95
N SER A 315 -87.75 -1.25 27.59
CA SER A 315 -88.82 -0.45 28.27
C SER A 315 -88.78 1.10 28.28
N GLY A 316 -89.92 1.84 28.19
CA GLY A 316 -91.30 1.46 27.80
C GLY A 316 -92.43 2.46 28.16
N ALA A 317 -93.54 2.50 27.36
CA ALA A 317 -94.87 3.14 27.62
C ALA A 317 -94.93 4.70 27.71
N ARG A 318 -96.05 5.47 27.58
CA ARG A 318 -97.44 5.33 27.02
C ARG A 318 -98.08 6.76 26.90
N GLY A 319 -99.12 6.99 26.06
CA GLY A 319 -100.20 7.98 26.37
C GLY A 319 -100.55 9.15 25.40
N THR A 320 -101.63 8.98 24.61
CA THR A 320 -102.81 9.88 24.38
C THR A 320 -102.75 11.44 24.32
N ASP A 321 -103.26 11.96 23.17
CA ASP A 321 -104.38 12.92 22.99
C ASP A 321 -104.29 14.49 22.95
N VAL A 322 -104.86 15.01 21.84
CA VAL A 322 -105.70 16.23 21.62
C VAL A 322 -105.12 17.66 21.81
N ALA A 323 -105.07 18.42 20.68
CA ALA A 323 -105.76 19.72 20.48
C ALA A 323 -105.57 20.27 19.02
N GLU A 324 -106.58 20.96 18.48
CA GLU A 324 -106.56 21.75 17.21
C GLU A 324 -106.98 23.20 17.52
N PRO A 325 -106.87 24.21 16.61
CA PRO A 325 -108.07 24.58 15.83
C PRO A 325 -107.89 25.31 14.47
N THR A 326 -108.80 25.05 13.50
CA THR A 326 -109.39 26.01 12.50
C THR A 326 -108.48 26.62 11.40
N THR A 327 -108.87 26.90 10.14
CA THR A 327 -110.15 26.95 9.35
C THR A 327 -109.78 26.80 7.83
N VAL A 328 -110.52 26.41 6.77
CA VAL A 328 -111.94 26.23 6.32
C VAL A 328 -112.83 27.50 6.24
N PRO A 329 -113.88 27.62 5.36
CA PRO A 329 -114.56 26.61 4.53
C PRO A 329 -114.96 26.96 3.05
N LEU A 330 -115.09 25.90 2.21
CA LEU A 330 -116.25 25.46 1.37
C LEU A 330 -117.20 26.50 0.70
N ARG A 331 -117.80 26.26 -0.48
CA ARG A 331 -118.81 25.19 -0.77
C ARG A 331 -119.13 25.02 -2.28
N ALA A 332 -120.00 24.05 -2.61
CA ALA A 332 -120.51 23.73 -3.96
C ALA A 332 -122.07 23.68 -4.00
N VAL A 333 -122.65 23.12 -5.09
CA VAL A 333 -124.06 22.66 -5.33
C VAL A 333 -124.95 23.51 -6.29
N ASP A 334 -124.93 23.15 -7.58
CA ASP A 334 -125.97 22.44 -8.39
C ASP A 334 -127.48 22.86 -8.49
N VAL A 335 -128.10 22.49 -9.64
CA VAL A 335 -129.55 22.25 -9.97
C VAL A 335 -130.53 23.39 -10.43
N LYS A 336 -130.86 23.38 -11.76
CA LYS A 336 -132.17 23.65 -12.50
C LYS A 336 -132.88 25.05 -12.33
N THR A 337 -133.87 25.51 -13.14
CA THR A 337 -134.82 24.93 -14.14
C THR A 337 -135.43 26.01 -15.10
N LYS A 338 -135.73 25.69 -16.38
CA LYS A 338 -136.80 26.26 -17.29
C LYS A 338 -136.82 27.81 -17.60
N SER A 339 -137.44 28.37 -18.65
CA SER A 339 -138.22 27.90 -19.83
C SER A 339 -138.15 28.86 -21.06
N THR A 340 -138.67 28.42 -22.22
CA THR A 340 -139.34 29.20 -23.31
C THR A 340 -138.64 30.38 -24.03
N GLU A 341 -138.24 30.09 -25.28
CA GLU A 341 -138.56 30.81 -26.54
C GLU A 341 -137.86 32.14 -26.95
N ASP A 342 -137.60 32.20 -28.27
CA ASP A 342 -137.26 33.31 -29.17
C ASP A 342 -136.12 34.31 -28.87
N GLU A 343 -134.88 33.88 -29.11
CA GLU A 343 -133.91 34.64 -29.96
C GLU A 343 -132.72 33.77 -30.47
N GLU A 344 -132.98 32.55 -30.95
CA GLU A 344 -131.94 31.51 -31.11
C GLU A 344 -130.95 31.67 -32.29
N THR A 345 -131.26 32.46 -33.32
CA THR A 345 -130.54 32.40 -34.61
C THR A 345 -129.16 33.10 -34.57
N TYR A 346 -129.10 34.36 -34.13
CA TYR A 346 -127.88 35.18 -34.21
C TYR A 346 -126.73 34.67 -33.32
N ARG A 347 -127.04 33.95 -32.23
CA ARG A 347 -126.02 33.42 -31.29
C ARG A 347 -125.34 32.15 -31.78
N ARG A 348 -125.90 31.43 -32.76
CA ARG A 348 -125.34 30.16 -33.28
C ARG A 348 -124.10 30.39 -34.17
N GLU A 349 -124.10 31.39 -35.04
CA GLU A 349 -123.01 31.62 -36.00
C GLU A 349 -121.68 32.00 -35.34
N ARG A 350 -121.71 32.88 -34.32
CA ARG A 350 -120.50 33.26 -33.58
C ARG A 350 -119.87 32.09 -32.82
N ARG A 351 -120.68 31.15 -32.31
CA ARG A 351 -120.19 29.92 -31.66
C ARG A 351 -119.47 29.02 -32.67
N TRP A 352 -120.08 28.78 -33.84
CA TRP A 352 -119.48 27.94 -34.88
C TRP A 352 -118.10 28.44 -35.36
N LYS A 353 -117.95 29.76 -35.55
CA LYS A 353 -116.66 30.36 -35.94
C LYS A 353 -115.60 30.25 -34.84
N ALA A 354 -115.99 30.35 -33.57
CA ALA A 354 -115.08 30.12 -32.44
C ALA A 354 -114.67 28.63 -32.32
N GLU A 355 -115.62 27.71 -32.47
CA GLU A 355 -115.35 26.26 -32.46
C GLU A 355 -114.36 25.83 -33.56
N GLN A 356 -114.48 26.37 -34.77
CA GLN A 356 -113.54 26.06 -35.86
C GLN A 356 -112.11 26.54 -35.55
N ALA A 357 -111.95 27.74 -34.96
CA ALA A 357 -110.63 28.23 -34.54
C ALA A 357 -110.03 27.37 -33.41
N VAL A 358 -110.86 26.95 -32.44
CA VAL A 358 -110.43 26.06 -31.34
C VAL A 358 -110.05 24.67 -31.85
N ARG A 359 -110.81 24.07 -32.78
CA ARG A 359 -110.45 22.78 -33.39
C ARG A 359 -109.09 22.85 -34.06
N LYS A 360 -108.85 23.85 -34.91
CA LYS A 360 -107.58 24.00 -35.63
C LYS A 360 -106.38 24.21 -34.69
N LEU A 361 -106.52 25.04 -33.66
CA LEU A 361 -105.47 25.21 -32.63
C LEU A 361 -105.25 23.93 -31.80
N THR A 362 -106.28 23.09 -31.63
CA THR A 362 -106.15 21.79 -30.96
C THR A 362 -105.40 20.80 -31.86
N GLU A 363 -105.71 20.76 -33.16
CA GLU A 363 -105.01 19.95 -34.16
C GLU A 363 -103.51 20.30 -34.22
N ASP A 364 -103.18 21.60 -34.34
CA ASP A 364 -101.79 22.09 -34.32
C ASP A 364 -101.08 21.73 -33.00
N LEU A 365 -101.75 21.84 -31.85
CA LEU A 365 -101.22 21.40 -30.55
C LEU A 365 -100.94 19.90 -30.50
N THR A 366 -101.84 19.06 -31.02
CA THR A 366 -101.61 17.61 -31.06
C THR A 366 -100.45 17.23 -31.99
N CYS A 367 -100.29 17.91 -33.12
CA CYS A 367 -99.17 17.71 -34.06
C CYS A 367 -97.81 18.10 -33.45
N LEU A 368 -97.77 19.13 -32.59
CA LEU A 368 -96.57 19.47 -31.81
C LEU A 368 -96.33 18.47 -30.67
N GLN A 369 -97.38 17.97 -30.01
CA GLN A 369 -97.26 16.97 -28.95
C GLN A 369 -96.76 15.62 -29.47
N THR A 370 -97.17 15.15 -30.65
CA THR A 370 -96.64 13.91 -31.24
C THR A 370 -95.17 14.02 -31.57
N LYS A 371 -94.72 15.12 -32.20
CA LYS A 371 -93.29 15.36 -32.49
C LYS A 371 -92.43 15.43 -31.23
N VAL A 372 -92.92 16.08 -30.19
CA VAL A 372 -92.25 16.11 -28.86
C VAL A 372 -92.28 14.73 -28.17
N GLY A 373 -93.18 13.82 -28.57
CA GLY A 373 -93.12 12.40 -28.22
C GLY A 373 -92.01 11.68 -28.98
N GLU A 374 -92.03 11.76 -30.32
CA GLU A 374 -91.05 11.13 -31.22
C GLU A 374 -89.60 11.54 -30.87
N GLU A 375 -89.34 12.82 -30.58
CA GLU A 375 -88.02 13.28 -30.13
C GLU A 375 -87.60 12.69 -28.78
N LYS A 376 -88.54 12.51 -27.83
CA LYS A 376 -88.26 11.87 -26.53
C LYS A 376 -88.02 10.38 -26.66
N ASP A 377 -88.74 9.70 -27.55
CA ASP A 377 -88.54 8.28 -27.81
C ASP A 377 -87.19 8.03 -28.51
N LEU A 378 -86.82 8.87 -29.47
CA LEU A 378 -85.48 8.87 -30.07
C LEU A 378 -84.38 9.17 -29.03
N GLN A 379 -84.59 10.15 -28.14
CA GLN A 379 -83.65 10.46 -27.06
C GLN A 379 -83.54 9.30 -26.06
N SER A 380 -84.64 8.62 -25.75
CA SER A 380 -84.68 7.41 -24.90
C SER A 380 -83.92 6.26 -25.54
N MET A 381 -84.12 5.99 -26.84
CA MET A 381 -83.35 5.00 -27.59
C MET A 381 -81.85 5.33 -27.64
N ALA A 382 -81.47 6.61 -27.77
CA ALA A 382 -80.08 7.05 -27.72
C ALA A 382 -79.46 6.85 -26.33
N LEU A 383 -80.20 7.11 -25.25
CA LEU A 383 -79.75 6.84 -23.88
C LEU A 383 -79.58 5.32 -23.65
N HIS A 384 -80.58 4.50 -23.98
CA HIS A 384 -80.49 3.04 -23.80
C HIS A 384 -79.38 2.38 -24.64
N THR A 385 -79.12 2.88 -25.86
CA THR A 385 -78.00 2.37 -26.69
C THR A 385 -76.64 2.83 -26.15
N THR A 386 -76.50 4.08 -25.69
CA THR A 386 -75.24 4.53 -25.07
C THR A 386 -74.97 3.85 -23.73
N ASP A 387 -75.98 3.59 -22.90
CA ASP A 387 -75.80 2.84 -21.64
C ASP A 387 -75.45 1.36 -21.89
N ARG A 388 -76.06 0.71 -22.89
CA ARG A 388 -75.65 -0.64 -23.32
C ARG A 388 -74.20 -0.68 -23.82
N LEU A 389 -73.74 0.35 -24.53
CA LEU A 389 -72.34 0.47 -24.94
C LEU A 389 -71.39 0.72 -23.75
N LYS A 390 -71.79 1.53 -22.75
CA LYS A 390 -71.03 1.68 -21.49
C LYS A 390 -70.92 0.34 -20.75
N GLU A 391 -71.99 -0.43 -20.65
CA GLU A 391 -72.00 -1.74 -19.98
C GLU A 391 -71.06 -2.74 -20.69
N LEU A 392 -71.07 -2.78 -22.02
CA LEU A 392 -70.15 -3.60 -22.81
C LEU A 392 -68.69 -3.15 -22.64
N LEU A 393 -68.40 -1.85 -22.69
CA LEU A 393 -67.06 -1.31 -22.43
C LEU A 393 -66.57 -1.58 -21.00
N LEU A 394 -67.46 -1.57 -20.01
CA LEU A 394 -67.13 -1.93 -18.63
C LEU A 394 -66.80 -3.42 -18.49
N LYS A 395 -67.56 -4.30 -19.16
CA LYS A 395 -67.29 -5.75 -19.21
C LYS A 395 -66.01 -6.08 -19.98
N GLU A 396 -65.72 -5.37 -21.06
CA GLU A 396 -64.46 -5.51 -21.77
C GLU A 396 -63.29 -5.02 -20.90
N ARG A 397 -63.46 -3.90 -20.19
CA ARG A 397 -62.45 -3.36 -19.28
C ARG A 397 -62.19 -4.27 -18.07
N SER A 398 -63.20 -4.92 -17.51
CA SER A 398 -63.01 -5.91 -16.44
C SER A 398 -62.31 -7.16 -16.97
N GLY A 399 -62.75 -7.71 -18.12
CA GLY A 399 -62.09 -8.86 -18.74
C GLY A 399 -60.64 -8.60 -19.14
N ARG A 400 -60.33 -7.40 -19.66
CA ARG A 400 -58.94 -6.95 -19.88
C ARG A 400 -58.15 -6.89 -18.57
N SER A 401 -58.75 -6.42 -17.48
CA SER A 401 -58.10 -6.37 -16.15
C SER A 401 -57.85 -7.77 -15.56
N GLU A 402 -58.74 -8.73 -15.79
CA GLU A 402 -58.57 -10.13 -15.37
C GLU A 402 -57.49 -10.84 -16.19
N LEU A 403 -57.42 -10.58 -17.50
CA LEU A 403 -56.34 -11.08 -18.36
C LEU A 403 -54.99 -10.45 -17.98
N GLN A 404 -54.96 -9.16 -17.65
CA GLN A 404 -53.77 -8.45 -17.17
C GLN A 404 -53.21 -9.09 -15.89
N THR A 405 -54.04 -9.30 -14.86
CA THR A 405 -53.59 -9.96 -13.62
C THR A 405 -53.17 -11.41 -13.85
N ARG A 406 -53.76 -12.11 -14.83
CA ARG A 406 -53.34 -13.48 -15.19
C ARG A 406 -52.03 -13.53 -15.95
N ILE A 407 -51.71 -12.50 -16.75
CA ILE A 407 -50.38 -12.35 -17.37
C ILE A 407 -49.34 -12.12 -16.25
N GLU A 408 -49.60 -11.19 -15.34
CA GLU A 408 -48.72 -10.91 -14.20
C GLU A 408 -48.49 -12.14 -13.29
N GLU A 409 -49.53 -12.94 -13.02
CA GLU A 409 -49.39 -14.24 -12.34
C GLU A 409 -48.51 -15.24 -13.11
N LEU A 410 -48.61 -15.29 -14.44
CA LEU A 410 -47.86 -16.23 -15.28
C LEU A 410 -46.40 -15.77 -15.43
N GLU A 411 -46.15 -14.47 -15.58
CA GLU A 411 -44.82 -13.89 -15.60
C GLU A 411 -44.08 -14.14 -14.27
N GLY A 412 -44.74 -13.91 -13.12
CA GLY A 412 -44.18 -14.24 -11.80
C GLY A 412 -43.88 -15.74 -11.61
N ARG A 413 -44.72 -16.63 -12.18
CA ARG A 413 -44.46 -18.08 -12.20
C ARG A 413 -43.28 -18.44 -13.09
N CYS A 414 -43.18 -17.84 -14.28
CA CYS A 414 -42.05 -18.03 -15.19
C CYS A 414 -40.75 -17.55 -14.55
N GLN A 415 -40.72 -16.36 -13.94
CA GLN A 415 -39.56 -15.85 -13.20
C GLN A 415 -39.15 -16.79 -12.05
N SER A 416 -40.10 -17.27 -11.25
CA SER A 416 -39.82 -18.24 -10.18
C SER A 416 -39.30 -19.59 -10.69
N LEU A 417 -39.75 -20.05 -11.87
CA LEU A 417 -39.26 -21.27 -12.50
C LEU A 417 -37.86 -21.07 -13.09
N THR A 418 -37.58 -19.95 -13.75
CA THR A 418 -36.24 -19.59 -14.24
C THR A 418 -35.24 -19.53 -13.08
N GLN A 419 -35.58 -18.83 -11.99
CA GLN A 419 -34.72 -18.73 -10.81
C GLN A 419 -34.42 -20.11 -10.18
N LYS A 420 -35.39 -21.04 -10.15
CA LYS A 420 -35.18 -22.41 -9.69
C LYS A 420 -34.30 -23.23 -10.64
N LEU A 421 -34.42 -23.00 -11.95
CA LEU A 421 -33.61 -23.64 -12.98
C LEU A 421 -32.16 -23.14 -12.95
N GLU A 422 -31.95 -21.85 -12.70
CA GLU A 422 -30.63 -21.24 -12.44
C GLU A 422 -30.00 -21.76 -11.16
N GLN A 423 -30.76 -21.86 -10.06
CA GLN A 423 -30.29 -22.50 -8.82
C GLN A 423 -29.91 -23.98 -9.04
N ALA A 424 -30.70 -24.72 -9.81
CA ALA A 424 -30.38 -26.10 -10.17
C ALA A 424 -29.09 -26.20 -11.00
N ARG A 425 -28.93 -25.37 -12.04
CA ARG A 425 -27.69 -25.30 -12.84
C ARG A 425 -26.46 -24.94 -12.01
N GLY A 426 -26.57 -23.92 -11.16
CA GLY A 426 -25.49 -23.53 -10.25
C GLY A 426 -25.10 -24.65 -9.29
N SER A 427 -26.07 -25.45 -8.82
CA SER A 427 -25.76 -26.66 -8.04
C SER A 427 -25.09 -27.75 -8.88
N GLU A 428 -25.52 -27.97 -10.13
CA GLU A 428 -24.93 -28.93 -11.07
C GLU A 428 -23.47 -28.58 -11.41
N GLU A 429 -23.17 -27.30 -11.64
CA GLU A 429 -21.82 -26.78 -11.86
C GLU A 429 -20.94 -26.90 -10.61
N GLN A 430 -21.50 -26.65 -9.42
CA GLN A 430 -20.82 -26.96 -8.16
C GLN A 430 -20.57 -28.47 -7.95
N HIS A 431 -21.40 -29.35 -8.52
CA HIS A 431 -21.16 -30.79 -8.49
C HIS A 431 -20.09 -31.21 -9.52
N LYS A 432 -20.12 -30.66 -10.75
CA LYS A 432 -19.09 -30.89 -11.78
C LYS A 432 -17.71 -30.44 -11.33
N THR A 433 -17.59 -29.24 -10.75
CA THR A 433 -16.31 -28.71 -10.23
C THR A 433 -15.79 -29.51 -9.03
N LYS A 434 -16.66 -30.03 -8.16
CA LYS A 434 -16.25 -30.98 -7.09
C LYS A 434 -15.78 -32.31 -7.66
N LEU A 435 -16.48 -32.84 -8.67
CA LEU A 435 -16.13 -34.10 -9.32
C LEU A 435 -14.78 -34.00 -10.05
N HIS A 436 -14.54 -32.93 -10.81
CA HIS A 436 -13.29 -32.74 -11.53
C HIS A 436 -12.08 -32.62 -10.59
N ARG A 437 -12.21 -31.91 -9.45
CA ARG A 437 -11.18 -31.87 -8.41
C ARG A 437 -10.87 -33.24 -7.78
N LEU A 438 -11.86 -34.15 -7.75
CA LEU A 438 -11.64 -35.53 -7.32
C LEU A 438 -10.94 -36.35 -8.40
N GLU A 439 -11.29 -36.18 -9.68
CA GLU A 439 -10.59 -36.79 -10.82
C GLU A 439 -9.12 -36.36 -10.88
N GLU A 440 -8.84 -35.06 -10.73
CA GLU A 440 -7.48 -34.49 -10.63
C GLU A 440 -6.71 -35.10 -9.45
N SER A 441 -7.33 -35.17 -8.27
CA SER A 441 -6.71 -35.75 -7.06
C SER A 441 -6.41 -37.25 -7.21
N ILE A 442 -7.32 -38.02 -7.83
CA ILE A 442 -7.12 -39.44 -8.15
C ILE A 442 -5.98 -39.60 -9.16
N SER A 443 -5.98 -38.83 -10.25
CA SER A 443 -4.94 -38.83 -11.28
C SER A 443 -3.56 -38.48 -10.69
N GLN A 444 -3.47 -37.47 -9.83
CA GLN A 444 -2.25 -37.14 -9.09
C GLN A 444 -1.82 -38.29 -8.16
N ALA A 445 -2.74 -38.92 -7.43
CA ALA A 445 -2.44 -40.06 -6.57
C ALA A 445 -2.01 -41.32 -7.35
N GLU A 446 -2.43 -41.48 -8.60
CA GLU A 446 -1.98 -42.56 -9.51
C GLU A 446 -0.63 -42.24 -10.14
N ALA A 447 -0.39 -40.99 -10.53
CA ALA A 447 0.92 -40.51 -10.98
C ALA A 447 2.00 -40.62 -9.87
N VAL A 448 1.63 -40.41 -8.59
CA VAL A 448 2.53 -40.63 -7.46
C VAL A 448 2.77 -42.13 -7.22
N ARG A 449 1.71 -42.97 -7.21
CA ARG A 449 1.85 -44.43 -7.01
C ARG A 449 2.69 -45.11 -8.10
N THR A 450 2.50 -44.73 -9.36
CA THR A 450 3.31 -45.26 -10.48
C THR A 450 4.78 -44.84 -10.41
N ARG A 451 5.07 -43.60 -9.97
CA ARG A 451 6.45 -43.15 -9.69
C ARG A 451 7.08 -43.95 -8.54
N GLN A 452 6.34 -44.16 -7.44
CA GLN A 452 6.80 -44.96 -6.31
C GLN A 452 7.12 -46.40 -6.72
N GLN A 453 6.23 -47.06 -7.47
CA GLN A 453 6.47 -48.41 -8.01
C GLN A 453 7.71 -48.47 -8.93
N ALA A 454 7.94 -47.44 -9.75
CA ALA A 454 9.14 -47.35 -10.59
C ALA A 454 10.43 -47.14 -9.78
N GLU A 455 10.38 -46.43 -8.66
CA GLU A 455 11.51 -46.32 -7.72
C GLU A 455 11.76 -47.61 -6.94
N GLU A 456 10.71 -48.28 -6.47
CA GLU A 456 10.80 -49.58 -5.79
C GLU A 456 11.40 -50.64 -6.72
N MET A 457 10.95 -50.69 -7.99
CA MET A 457 11.49 -51.59 -9.00
C MET A 457 12.97 -51.30 -9.31
N LYS A 458 13.40 -50.01 -9.36
CA LYS A 458 14.81 -49.65 -9.48
C LYS A 458 15.63 -50.10 -8.27
N ARG A 459 15.15 -49.86 -7.04
CA ARG A 459 15.81 -50.29 -5.80
C ARG A 459 15.93 -51.81 -5.74
N PHE A 460 14.90 -52.54 -6.15
CA PHE A 460 14.92 -54.00 -6.26
C PHE A 460 15.98 -54.44 -7.27
N GLN A 461 16.01 -53.86 -8.47
CA GLN A 461 16.99 -54.21 -9.50
C GLN A 461 18.43 -53.89 -9.08
N GLU A 462 18.66 -52.80 -8.34
CA GLU A 462 19.95 -52.51 -7.72
C GLU A 462 20.37 -53.56 -6.69
N VAL A 463 19.43 -54.02 -5.85
CA VAL A 463 19.69 -55.07 -4.85
C VAL A 463 19.98 -56.41 -5.52
N GLU A 464 19.26 -56.77 -6.58
CA GLU A 464 19.58 -57.95 -7.42
C GLU A 464 20.97 -57.83 -8.05
N ASN A 465 21.32 -56.68 -8.61
CA ASN A 465 22.64 -56.44 -9.20
C ASN A 465 23.77 -56.56 -8.17
N LYS A 466 23.56 -56.01 -6.96
CA LYS A 466 24.48 -56.14 -5.82
C LYS A 466 24.59 -57.60 -5.34
N ALA A 467 23.48 -58.32 -5.24
CA ALA A 467 23.47 -59.74 -4.89
C ALA A 467 24.15 -60.62 -5.96
N ALA A 468 23.98 -60.30 -7.25
CA ALA A 468 24.64 -60.98 -8.36
C ALA A 468 26.16 -60.70 -8.39
N ALA A 469 26.60 -59.49 -8.03
CA ALA A 469 28.02 -59.18 -7.85
C ALA A 469 28.63 -59.98 -6.69
N LEU A 470 28.03 -59.92 -5.50
CA LEU A 470 28.45 -60.69 -4.32
C LEU A 470 28.47 -62.20 -4.59
N LYS A 471 27.52 -62.74 -5.37
CA LYS A 471 27.51 -64.14 -5.78
C LYS A 471 28.72 -64.51 -6.63
N ARG A 472 29.11 -63.66 -7.60
CA ARG A 472 30.33 -63.87 -8.42
C ARG A 472 31.59 -63.85 -7.55
N GLU A 473 31.69 -62.91 -6.61
CA GLU A 473 32.81 -62.85 -5.65
C GLU A 473 32.88 -64.12 -4.78
N LEU A 474 31.74 -64.59 -4.27
CA LEU A 474 31.65 -65.80 -3.45
C LEU A 474 32.04 -67.06 -4.27
N ASP A 475 31.66 -67.13 -5.54
CA ASP A 475 32.08 -68.21 -6.44
C ASP A 475 33.57 -68.12 -6.84
N ILE A 476 34.14 -66.92 -6.99
CA ILE A 476 35.60 -66.72 -7.14
C ILE A 476 36.34 -67.19 -5.88
N GLN A 477 35.85 -66.83 -4.69
CA GLN A 477 36.42 -67.29 -3.41
C GLN A 477 36.32 -68.82 -3.27
N ARG A 478 35.21 -69.44 -3.70
CA ARG A 478 35.07 -70.91 -3.75
C ARG A 478 36.08 -71.55 -4.70
N VAL A 479 36.36 -70.96 -5.86
CA VAL A 479 37.40 -71.44 -6.79
C VAL A 479 38.79 -71.30 -6.16
N SER A 480 39.09 -70.18 -5.49
CA SER A 480 40.34 -69.98 -4.74
C SER A 480 40.51 -71.04 -3.64
N VAL A 481 39.49 -71.26 -2.80
CA VAL A 481 39.50 -72.29 -1.74
C VAL A 481 39.70 -73.70 -2.31
N ARG A 482 39.14 -74.02 -3.48
CA ARG A 482 39.43 -75.28 -4.18
C ARG A 482 40.90 -75.36 -4.58
N GLN A 483 41.43 -74.36 -5.28
CA GLN A 483 42.85 -74.32 -5.65
C GLN A 483 43.79 -74.42 -4.43
N HIS A 484 43.43 -73.84 -3.28
CA HIS A 484 44.18 -74.00 -2.03
C HIS A 484 44.07 -75.41 -1.44
N LYS A 485 42.91 -76.08 -1.55
CA LYS A 485 42.75 -77.49 -1.18
C LYS A 485 43.54 -78.42 -2.09
N ASP A 486 43.53 -78.18 -3.39
CA ASP A 486 44.25 -78.97 -4.39
C ASP A 486 45.78 -78.85 -4.16
N LYS A 487 46.28 -77.64 -3.91
CA LYS A 487 47.66 -77.39 -3.47
C LYS A 487 47.99 -78.07 -2.13
N LEU A 488 47.06 -78.12 -1.19
CA LEU A 488 47.25 -78.86 0.06
C LEU A 488 47.34 -80.37 -0.17
N GLN A 489 46.57 -80.94 -1.10
CA GLN A 489 46.70 -82.37 -1.46
C GLN A 489 48.06 -82.66 -2.12
N GLN A 490 48.49 -81.81 -3.07
CA GLN A 490 49.82 -81.91 -3.68
C GLN A 490 50.95 -81.81 -2.63
N LEU A 491 50.80 -80.96 -1.60
CA LEU A 491 51.76 -80.87 -0.49
C LEU A 491 51.74 -82.11 0.41
N HIS A 492 50.60 -82.77 0.62
CA HIS A 492 50.55 -84.04 1.35
C HIS A 492 51.19 -85.19 0.57
N GLU A 493 50.99 -85.25 -0.75
CA GLU A 493 51.66 -86.23 -1.62
C GLU A 493 53.19 -86.00 -1.65
N LEU A 494 53.63 -84.74 -1.73
CA LEU A 494 55.05 -84.37 -1.63
C LEU A 494 55.68 -84.60 -0.25
N LEU A 495 54.89 -84.54 0.83
CA LEU A 495 55.36 -84.91 2.16
C LEU A 495 55.48 -86.43 2.31
N ALA A 496 54.50 -87.20 1.82
CA ALA A 496 54.56 -88.66 1.82
C ALA A 496 55.74 -89.21 0.99
N SER A 497 56.01 -88.62 -0.19
CA SER A 497 57.19 -88.99 -0.99
C SER A 497 58.48 -88.58 -0.27
N ARG A 498 58.54 -87.40 0.36
CA ARG A 498 59.72 -86.97 1.14
C ARG A 498 59.97 -87.81 2.39
N GLU A 499 58.98 -88.31 3.10
CA GLU A 499 59.22 -89.24 4.22
C GLU A 499 59.81 -90.58 3.73
N GLN A 500 59.31 -91.07 2.59
CA GLN A 500 59.85 -92.28 1.94
C GLN A 500 61.28 -92.08 1.43
N GLU A 501 61.66 -90.84 1.09
CA GLU A 501 63.00 -90.47 0.63
C GLU A 501 63.97 -90.14 1.78
N HIS A 502 63.52 -89.45 2.83
CA HIS A 502 64.28 -89.24 4.07
C HIS A 502 64.67 -90.56 4.76
N ARG A 503 63.82 -91.59 4.67
CA ARG A 503 64.17 -92.95 5.12
C ARG A 503 65.33 -93.59 4.36
N LYS A 504 65.62 -93.16 3.13
CA LYS A 504 66.78 -93.62 2.33
C LYS A 504 68.00 -92.72 2.53
N GLN A 505 67.80 -91.42 2.75
CA GLN A 505 68.87 -90.44 2.97
C GLN A 505 69.55 -90.56 4.35
N LEU A 506 68.96 -91.30 5.29
CA LEU A 506 69.56 -91.56 6.61
C LEU A 506 70.76 -92.50 6.60
N ASP A 507 70.88 -93.40 5.60
CA ASP A 507 71.97 -94.39 5.53
C ASP A 507 73.31 -93.81 5.05
N VAL A 508 73.33 -92.64 4.40
CA VAL A 508 74.54 -92.08 3.77
C VAL A 508 74.73 -90.60 4.10
N ARG A 509 75.47 -90.31 5.18
CA ARG A 509 76.06 -88.98 5.41
C ARG A 509 77.44 -88.88 4.76
N LEU A 510 77.73 -87.74 4.12
CA LEU A 510 79.00 -87.48 3.42
C LEU A 510 79.62 -86.12 3.78
N GLN A 511 80.86 -85.90 3.31
CA GLN A 511 81.76 -84.81 3.71
C GLN A 511 81.76 -83.58 2.77
N PRO A 512 82.35 -82.44 3.19
CA PRO A 512 82.32 -81.19 2.42
C PRO A 512 83.03 -81.26 1.05
N GLY A 513 82.49 -80.55 0.06
CA GLY A 513 83.06 -80.41 -1.30
C GLY A 513 82.25 -81.07 -2.43
N GLY A 514 81.26 -81.90 -2.08
CA GLY A 514 80.30 -82.50 -3.01
C GLY A 514 79.40 -81.50 -3.74
N ALA A 515 78.54 -82.01 -4.63
CA ALA A 515 77.56 -81.20 -5.35
C ALA A 515 76.67 -80.39 -4.40
N ASP A 516 76.26 -81.02 -3.29
CA ASP A 516 75.36 -80.49 -2.25
C ASP A 516 75.89 -79.19 -1.63
N PHE A 517 77.22 -79.03 -1.49
CA PHE A 517 77.82 -77.78 -1.00
C PHE A 517 77.73 -76.67 -2.05
N ARG A 518 77.89 -77.00 -3.34
CA ARG A 518 77.69 -76.05 -4.45
C ARG A 518 76.21 -75.71 -4.64
N GLU A 519 75.29 -76.65 -4.43
CA GLU A 519 73.85 -76.36 -4.42
C GLU A 519 73.49 -75.45 -3.24
N ALA A 520 73.97 -75.72 -2.03
CA ALA A 520 73.73 -74.88 -0.85
C ALA A 520 74.24 -73.44 -1.06
N VAL A 521 75.45 -73.28 -1.62
CA VAL A 521 75.99 -71.95 -1.98
C VAL A 521 75.15 -71.28 -3.06
N ALA A 522 74.75 -72.00 -4.12
CA ALA A 522 73.87 -71.45 -5.16
C ALA A 522 72.49 -71.03 -4.62
N LYS A 523 71.96 -71.76 -3.63
CA LYS A 523 70.69 -71.46 -2.95
C LYS A 523 70.74 -70.15 -2.18
N GLU A 524 71.84 -69.89 -1.47
CA GLU A 524 72.01 -68.61 -0.78
C GLU A 524 72.40 -67.46 -1.71
N VAL A 525 73.14 -67.71 -2.80
CA VAL A 525 73.35 -66.71 -3.86
C VAL A 525 72.00 -66.27 -4.43
N ALA A 526 71.13 -67.20 -4.82
CA ALA A 526 69.78 -66.89 -5.28
C ALA A 526 68.92 -66.17 -4.23
N SER A 527 69.07 -66.50 -2.94
CA SER A 527 68.39 -65.80 -1.83
C SER A 527 68.92 -64.37 -1.62
N VAL A 528 70.21 -64.12 -1.84
CA VAL A 528 70.81 -62.78 -1.83
C VAL A 528 70.37 -61.96 -3.05
N GLU A 529 70.38 -62.56 -4.23
CA GLU A 529 69.92 -61.94 -5.50
C GLU A 529 68.44 -61.56 -5.41
N GLN A 530 67.57 -62.44 -4.90
CA GLN A 530 66.15 -62.13 -4.69
C GLN A 530 65.96 -60.96 -3.72
N ARG A 531 66.74 -60.89 -2.63
CA ARG A 531 66.72 -59.76 -1.68
C ARG A 531 67.28 -58.47 -2.28
N HIS A 532 68.24 -58.56 -3.21
CA HIS A 532 68.73 -57.41 -3.96
C HIS A 532 67.69 -56.89 -4.96
N GLY A 533 67.09 -57.75 -5.77
CA GLY A 533 66.03 -57.37 -6.70
C GLY A 533 64.81 -56.74 -6.01
N GLN A 534 64.42 -57.23 -4.82
CA GLN A 534 63.38 -56.60 -3.99
C GLN A 534 63.78 -55.20 -3.50
N ARG A 535 65.05 -54.98 -3.14
CA ARG A 535 65.56 -53.66 -2.75
C ARG A 535 65.65 -52.70 -3.93
N GLU A 536 66.09 -53.16 -5.09
CA GLU A 536 66.13 -52.36 -6.31
C GLU A 536 64.74 -51.96 -6.78
N ALA A 537 63.77 -52.88 -6.76
CA ALA A 537 62.36 -52.58 -7.04
C ALA A 537 61.80 -51.51 -6.08
N GLY A 538 62.02 -51.67 -4.77
CA GLY A 538 61.59 -50.67 -3.78
C GLY A 538 62.33 -49.33 -3.83
N LEU A 539 63.51 -49.26 -4.46
CA LEU A 539 64.20 -48.00 -4.76
C LEU A 539 63.69 -47.37 -6.06
N GLN A 540 63.45 -48.17 -7.11
CA GLN A 540 62.84 -47.71 -8.36
C GLN A 540 61.42 -47.17 -8.13
N GLU A 541 60.63 -47.83 -7.29
CA GLU A 541 59.29 -47.37 -6.88
C GLU A 541 59.37 -46.00 -6.18
N LYS A 542 60.29 -45.81 -5.23
CA LYS A 542 60.51 -44.51 -4.57
C LYS A 542 60.99 -43.41 -5.52
N VAL A 543 61.81 -43.76 -6.51
CA VAL A 543 62.22 -42.82 -7.58
C VAL A 543 61.05 -42.47 -8.50
N ALA A 544 60.15 -43.41 -8.78
CA ALA A 544 58.92 -43.15 -9.52
C ALA A 544 57.94 -42.28 -8.70
N GLU A 545 57.80 -42.54 -7.40
CA GLU A 545 56.99 -41.76 -6.46
C GLU A 545 57.47 -40.31 -6.41
N GLY A 546 58.77 -40.08 -6.20
CA GLY A 546 59.38 -38.75 -6.20
C GLY A 546 59.25 -38.03 -7.54
N ARG A 547 59.30 -38.75 -8.67
CA ARG A 547 59.03 -38.17 -10.01
C ARG A 547 57.57 -37.75 -10.18
N ARG A 548 56.59 -38.51 -9.67
CA ARG A 548 55.17 -38.11 -9.67
C ARG A 548 54.94 -36.87 -8.81
N GLN A 549 55.56 -36.81 -7.63
CA GLN A 549 55.49 -35.65 -6.73
C GLN A 549 56.13 -34.40 -7.35
N TYR A 550 57.27 -34.54 -8.03
CA TYR A 550 57.91 -33.43 -8.74
C TYR A 550 57.07 -32.94 -9.93
N ALA A 551 56.47 -33.84 -10.71
CA ALA A 551 55.58 -33.46 -11.81
C ALA A 551 54.32 -32.73 -11.32
N ALA A 552 53.72 -33.18 -10.21
CA ALA A 552 52.58 -32.48 -9.58
C ALA A 552 52.96 -31.05 -9.16
N LEU A 553 54.16 -30.86 -8.58
CA LEU A 553 54.68 -29.54 -8.25
C LEU A 553 54.94 -28.68 -9.51
N GLU A 554 55.47 -29.23 -10.60
CA GLU A 554 55.61 -28.50 -11.87
C GLU A 554 54.25 -28.01 -12.41
N ASP A 555 53.22 -28.85 -12.35
CA ASP A 555 51.88 -28.50 -12.83
C ASP A 555 51.17 -27.49 -11.89
N GLU A 556 51.39 -27.56 -10.58
CA GLU A 556 50.99 -26.51 -9.63
C GLU A 556 51.68 -25.17 -9.95
N PHE A 557 53.00 -25.16 -10.21
CA PHE A 557 53.73 -23.95 -10.61
C PHE A 557 53.25 -23.39 -11.97
N ARG A 558 52.97 -24.25 -12.95
CA ARG A 558 52.40 -23.84 -14.26
C ARG A 558 51.01 -23.22 -14.07
N MET A 559 50.16 -23.82 -13.23
CA MET A 559 48.83 -23.29 -12.95
C MET A 559 48.89 -21.95 -12.20
N ALA A 560 49.81 -21.80 -11.24
CA ALA A 560 50.06 -20.52 -10.57
C ALA A 560 50.54 -19.42 -11.55
N LEU A 561 51.48 -19.74 -12.44
CA LEU A 561 51.92 -18.82 -13.51
C LEU A 561 50.79 -18.45 -14.48
N THR A 562 49.91 -19.41 -14.80
CA THR A 562 48.73 -19.17 -15.66
C THR A 562 47.73 -18.22 -15.00
N ILE A 563 47.48 -18.40 -13.70
CA ILE A 563 46.61 -17.52 -12.91
C ILE A 563 47.19 -16.10 -12.83
N GLU A 564 48.49 -15.95 -12.55
CA GLU A 564 49.09 -14.62 -12.44
C GLU A 564 49.22 -13.91 -13.80
N ALA A 565 49.39 -14.66 -14.89
CA ALA A 565 49.29 -14.12 -16.25
C ALA A 565 47.88 -13.62 -16.56
N ALA A 566 46.83 -14.36 -16.17
CA ALA A 566 45.43 -13.93 -16.33
C ALA A 566 45.13 -12.64 -15.55
N ARG A 567 45.58 -12.56 -14.29
CA ARG A 567 45.45 -11.36 -13.45
C ARG A 567 46.23 -10.16 -14.02
N PHE A 568 47.37 -10.40 -14.68
CA PHE A 568 48.09 -9.35 -15.39
C PHE A 568 47.33 -8.83 -16.63
N SER A 569 46.65 -9.70 -17.39
CA SER A 569 45.74 -9.25 -18.46
C SER A 569 44.54 -8.47 -17.92
N GLU A 570 43.89 -8.92 -16.84
CA GLU A 570 42.77 -8.21 -16.19
C GLU A 570 43.18 -6.78 -15.77
N VAL A 571 44.31 -6.66 -15.07
CA VAL A 571 44.85 -5.35 -14.63
C VAL A 571 45.25 -4.48 -15.83
N LYS A 572 45.78 -5.06 -16.90
CA LYS A 572 46.12 -4.32 -18.12
C LYS A 572 44.86 -3.82 -18.83
N GLU A 573 43.84 -4.67 -18.99
CA GLU A 573 42.58 -4.30 -19.65
C GLU A 573 41.84 -3.22 -18.85
N ALA A 574 41.83 -3.29 -17.51
CA ALA A 574 41.32 -2.22 -16.67
C ALA A 574 42.10 -0.90 -16.85
N CYS A 575 43.44 -0.94 -16.99
CA CYS A 575 44.25 0.24 -17.32
C CYS A 575 43.97 0.80 -18.72
N ASP A 576 43.79 -0.05 -19.73
CA ASP A 576 43.47 0.34 -21.10
C ASP A 576 42.05 0.95 -21.16
N GLN A 577 41.08 0.40 -20.44
CA GLN A 577 39.72 0.94 -20.26
C GLN A 577 39.74 2.32 -19.56
N MET A 578 40.38 2.42 -18.40
CA MET A 578 40.57 3.67 -17.65
C MET A 578 41.22 4.76 -18.51
N THR A 579 42.13 4.37 -19.40
CA THR A 579 42.78 5.29 -20.36
C THR A 579 41.80 5.75 -21.45
N ALA A 580 40.94 4.86 -21.95
CA ALA A 580 39.90 5.20 -22.93
C ALA A 580 38.81 6.11 -22.32
N GLU A 581 38.38 5.87 -21.08
CA GLU A 581 37.46 6.74 -20.33
C GLU A 581 38.06 8.14 -20.15
N LEU A 582 39.33 8.25 -19.75
CA LEU A 582 40.03 9.51 -19.56
C LEU A 582 40.14 10.30 -20.89
N LEU A 583 40.30 9.61 -22.03
CA LEU A 583 40.20 10.23 -23.36
C LEU A 583 38.77 10.70 -23.68
N GLY A 584 37.74 9.92 -23.34
CA GLY A 584 36.33 10.31 -23.47
C GLY A 584 35.98 11.54 -22.65
N LEU A 585 36.40 11.59 -21.38
CA LEU A 585 36.22 12.73 -20.48
C LEU A 585 36.95 13.98 -20.96
N LYS A 586 38.14 13.84 -21.57
CA LYS A 586 38.82 14.96 -22.25
C LYS A 586 38.03 15.48 -23.45
N ALA A 587 37.40 14.59 -24.23
CA ALA A 587 36.58 14.99 -25.38
C ALA A 587 35.27 15.70 -24.94
N THR A 588 34.59 15.21 -23.90
CA THR A 588 33.37 15.86 -23.38
C THR A 588 33.70 17.20 -22.70
N LEU A 589 34.82 17.31 -21.96
CA LEU A 589 35.31 18.57 -21.42
C LEU A 589 35.61 19.60 -22.53
N ALA A 590 36.29 19.18 -23.60
CA ALA A 590 36.55 20.05 -24.74
C ALA A 590 35.26 20.49 -25.45
N GLN A 591 34.27 19.60 -25.59
CA GLN A 591 32.95 19.95 -26.12
C GLN A 591 32.20 20.94 -25.21
N SER A 592 32.31 20.79 -23.89
CA SER A 592 31.73 21.71 -22.90
C SER A 592 32.35 23.10 -23.02
N GLN A 593 33.68 23.21 -23.04
CA GLN A 593 34.40 24.48 -23.26
C GLN A 593 34.06 25.11 -24.62
N GLN A 594 33.80 24.31 -25.66
CA GLN A 594 33.35 24.80 -26.97
C GLN A 594 31.93 25.38 -26.92
N ARG A 595 31.03 24.80 -26.10
CA ARG A 595 29.68 25.34 -25.83
C ARG A 595 29.74 26.61 -24.97
N GLU A 596 30.59 26.62 -23.94
CA GLU A 596 30.83 27.79 -23.09
C GLU A 596 31.32 29.00 -23.90
N LYS A 597 32.30 28.80 -24.79
CA LYS A 597 32.80 29.86 -25.70
C LYS A 597 31.70 30.40 -26.62
N LYS A 598 30.84 29.53 -27.16
CA LYS A 598 29.67 29.93 -27.97
C LYS A 598 28.61 30.68 -27.16
N SER A 599 28.40 30.28 -25.91
CA SER A 599 27.52 30.99 -24.97
C SER A 599 28.09 32.38 -24.66
N SER A 600 29.40 32.48 -24.41
CA SER A 600 30.09 33.74 -24.16
C SER A 600 30.00 34.71 -25.36
N SER A 601 30.18 34.22 -26.61
CA SER A 601 29.99 35.07 -27.80
C SER A 601 28.54 35.51 -27.97
N LEU A 602 27.56 34.62 -27.76
CA LEU A 602 26.14 34.97 -27.81
C LEU A 602 25.76 36.00 -26.73
N VAL A 603 26.31 35.88 -25.51
CA VAL A 603 26.12 36.87 -24.44
C VAL A 603 26.77 38.22 -24.80
N GLN A 604 27.90 38.23 -25.49
CA GLN A 604 28.52 39.46 -26.01
C GLN A 604 27.68 40.12 -27.11
N GLU A 605 27.14 39.34 -28.05
CA GLU A 605 26.22 39.79 -29.10
C GLU A 605 24.93 40.37 -28.51
N LEU A 606 24.28 39.64 -27.58
CA LEU A 606 23.11 40.12 -26.86
C LEU A 606 23.41 41.39 -26.05
N THR A 607 24.59 41.48 -25.42
CA THR A 607 25.03 42.69 -24.70
C THR A 607 25.25 43.87 -25.64
N ALA A 608 25.73 43.64 -26.88
CA ALA A 608 25.86 44.67 -27.89
C ALA A 608 24.48 45.15 -28.39
N ILE A 609 23.55 44.22 -28.67
CA ILE A 609 22.17 44.53 -29.06
C ILE A 609 21.44 45.32 -27.95
N VAL A 610 21.60 44.94 -26.68
CA VAL A 610 21.02 45.66 -25.54
C VAL A 610 21.62 47.06 -25.38
N LYS A 611 22.93 47.24 -25.62
CA LYS A 611 23.55 48.57 -25.66
C LYS A 611 23.00 49.44 -26.80
N GLU A 612 22.82 48.86 -27.99
CA GLU A 612 22.26 49.57 -29.14
C GLU A 612 20.78 49.94 -28.97
N GLN A 613 19.96 49.03 -28.42
CA GLN A 613 18.58 49.37 -28.07
C GLN A 613 18.53 50.47 -26.99
N LYS A 614 19.45 50.45 -26.01
CA LYS A 614 19.55 51.50 -25.00
C LYS A 614 19.96 52.87 -25.59
N SER A 615 20.83 52.92 -26.60
CA SER A 615 21.11 54.18 -27.30
C SER A 615 19.91 54.64 -28.13
N ARG A 616 19.33 53.77 -28.98
CA ARG A 616 18.12 54.05 -29.76
C ARG A 616 16.96 54.59 -28.90
N ILE A 617 16.73 54.01 -27.71
CA ILE A 617 15.73 54.49 -26.75
C ILE A 617 16.10 55.88 -26.19
N SER A 618 17.38 56.11 -25.88
CA SER A 618 17.87 57.42 -25.40
C SER A 618 17.72 58.50 -26.47
N ASP A 619 17.99 58.18 -27.73
CA ASP A 619 17.83 59.08 -28.88
C ASP A 619 16.34 59.38 -29.16
N LEU A 620 15.45 58.39 -29.05
CA LEU A 620 14.00 58.60 -29.11
C LEU A 620 13.48 59.47 -27.95
N ILE A 621 13.99 59.28 -26.74
CA ILE A 621 13.66 60.13 -25.57
C ILE A 621 14.13 61.57 -25.81
N LYS A 622 15.32 61.76 -26.40
CA LYS A 622 15.84 63.07 -26.78
C LYS A 622 14.97 63.72 -27.87
N ALA A 623 14.74 63.05 -28.99
CA ALA A 623 13.89 63.55 -30.07
C ALA A 623 12.47 63.91 -29.60
N LYS A 624 11.88 63.10 -28.70
CA LYS A 624 10.58 63.41 -28.08
C LYS A 624 10.64 64.64 -27.16
N ARG A 625 11.74 64.84 -26.41
CA ARG A 625 11.94 66.03 -25.57
C ARG A 625 12.09 67.28 -26.45
N ASP A 626 12.86 67.19 -27.51
CA ASP A 626 13.12 68.30 -28.43
C ASP A 626 11.83 68.70 -29.17
N ALA A 627 11.05 67.73 -29.67
CA ALA A 627 9.73 67.98 -30.26
C ALA A 627 8.71 68.57 -29.25
N VAL A 628 8.78 68.19 -27.96
CA VAL A 628 7.96 68.81 -26.90
C VAL A 628 8.39 70.26 -26.62
N ASN A 629 9.69 70.59 -26.76
CA ASN A 629 10.17 71.96 -26.64
C ASN A 629 9.73 72.83 -27.82
N ASP A 630 9.75 72.30 -29.05
CA ASP A 630 9.21 72.98 -30.24
C ASP A 630 7.69 73.19 -30.17
N LEU A 631 6.94 72.21 -29.67
CA LEU A 631 5.50 72.40 -29.43
C LEU A 631 5.23 73.46 -28.36
N LYS A 632 6.06 73.53 -27.31
CA LYS A 632 5.99 74.60 -26.30
C LYS A 632 6.32 75.97 -26.89
N SER A 633 7.38 76.12 -27.67
CA SER A 633 7.78 77.42 -28.24
C SER A 633 6.72 77.96 -29.22
N ARG A 634 6.14 77.08 -30.05
CA ARG A 634 5.01 77.43 -30.91
C ARG A 634 3.76 77.81 -30.13
N LEU A 635 3.47 77.12 -29.02
CA LEU A 635 2.35 77.46 -28.13
C LEU A 635 2.54 78.84 -27.47
N HIS A 636 3.75 79.16 -26.99
CA HIS A 636 4.05 80.51 -26.46
C HIS A 636 3.95 81.60 -27.55
N SER A 637 4.29 81.30 -28.81
CA SER A 637 4.09 82.22 -29.95
C SER A 637 2.60 82.50 -30.17
N MET A 638 1.78 81.44 -30.20
CA MET A 638 0.32 81.58 -30.35
C MET A 638 -0.31 82.32 -29.16
N GLU A 639 0.15 82.11 -27.94
CA GLU A 639 -0.30 82.86 -26.76
C GLU A 639 0.05 84.35 -26.87
N ALA A 640 1.24 84.69 -27.40
CA ALA A 640 1.64 86.07 -27.66
C ALA A 640 0.82 86.72 -28.78
N GLU A 641 0.51 85.99 -29.86
CA GLU A 641 -0.39 86.42 -30.94
C GLU A 641 -1.81 86.69 -30.43
N VAL A 642 -2.38 85.78 -29.62
CA VAL A 642 -3.71 85.93 -29.01
C VAL A 642 -3.75 87.13 -28.05
N GLU A 643 -2.70 87.37 -27.28
CA GLU A 643 -2.60 88.55 -26.40
C GLU A 643 -2.39 89.85 -27.19
N GLN A 644 -1.77 89.81 -28.37
CA GLN A 644 -1.72 90.93 -29.30
C GLN A 644 -3.10 91.24 -29.91
N ASP A 645 -3.84 90.22 -30.37
CA ASP A 645 -5.21 90.38 -30.87
C ASP A 645 -6.17 90.89 -29.79
N ARG A 646 -5.97 90.48 -28.53
CA ARG A 646 -6.69 91.02 -27.36
C ARG A 646 -6.46 92.53 -27.20
N ARG A 647 -5.23 93.01 -27.40
CA ARG A 647 -4.88 94.45 -27.34
C ARG A 647 -5.46 95.23 -28.51
N LEU A 648 -5.39 94.68 -29.72
CA LEU A 648 -6.02 95.27 -30.92
C LEU A 648 -7.54 95.37 -30.76
N SER A 649 -8.18 94.34 -30.18
CA SER A 649 -9.61 94.35 -29.86
C SER A 649 -9.99 95.47 -28.87
N LEU A 650 -9.16 95.71 -27.84
CA LEU A 650 -9.36 96.83 -26.90
C LEU A 650 -9.19 98.20 -27.57
N GLN A 651 -8.25 98.35 -28.51
CA GLN A 651 -8.12 99.57 -29.32
C GLN A 651 -9.34 99.79 -30.22
N ILE A 652 -9.88 98.73 -30.84
CA ILE A 652 -11.10 98.79 -31.65
C ILE A 652 -12.31 99.23 -30.81
N GLU A 653 -12.45 98.77 -29.56
CA GLU A 653 -13.52 99.23 -28.66
C GLU A 653 -13.35 100.69 -28.20
N LEU A 654 -12.12 101.20 -28.07
CA LEU A 654 -11.88 102.62 -27.85
C LEU A 654 -12.29 103.45 -29.08
N LEU A 655 -11.84 103.06 -30.27
CA LEU A 655 -12.19 103.73 -31.53
C LEU A 655 -13.70 103.68 -31.84
N LYS A 656 -14.41 102.62 -31.45
CA LYS A 656 -15.88 102.55 -31.52
C LYS A 656 -16.54 103.61 -30.64
N LYS A 657 -16.04 103.83 -29.42
CA LYS A 657 -16.56 104.87 -28.50
C LYS A 657 -16.27 106.28 -29.03
N GLU A 658 -15.10 106.52 -29.61
CA GLU A 658 -14.79 107.79 -30.26
C GLU A 658 -15.66 108.03 -31.50
N LYS A 659 -15.85 107.01 -32.35
CA LYS A 659 -16.79 107.08 -33.49
C LYS A 659 -18.22 107.40 -33.03
N ALA A 660 -18.70 106.77 -31.95
CA ALA A 660 -20.03 107.06 -31.39
C ALA A 660 -20.14 108.51 -30.88
N ARG A 661 -19.09 109.04 -30.25
CA ARG A 661 -19.01 110.46 -29.82
C ARG A 661 -18.98 111.43 -31.02
N LEU A 662 -18.22 111.12 -32.07
CA LEU A 662 -18.18 111.94 -33.28
C LEU A 662 -19.52 111.93 -34.01
N LEU A 663 -20.19 110.76 -34.09
CA LEU A 663 -21.54 110.65 -34.64
C LEU A 663 -22.55 111.50 -33.86
N SER A 664 -22.51 111.49 -32.52
CA SER A 664 -23.44 112.32 -31.72
C SER A 664 -23.19 113.82 -31.91
N GLN A 665 -21.94 114.25 -32.07
CA GLN A 665 -21.61 115.63 -32.45
C GLN A 665 -22.11 115.97 -33.86
N LEU A 666 -22.00 115.05 -34.82
CA LEU A 666 -22.44 115.27 -36.20
C LEU A 666 -23.97 115.39 -36.28
N THR A 667 -24.73 114.52 -35.58
CA THR A 667 -26.20 114.65 -35.47
C THR A 667 -26.63 115.95 -34.77
N ALA A 668 -25.80 116.50 -33.87
CA ALA A 668 -26.05 117.79 -33.23
C ALA A 668 -25.71 119.00 -34.15
N GLN A 669 -24.91 118.80 -35.20
CA GLN A 669 -24.71 119.79 -36.26
C GLN A 669 -25.79 119.70 -37.33
N GLU A 670 -26.26 118.48 -37.66
CA GLU A 670 -27.36 118.26 -38.59
C GLU A 670 -28.68 118.90 -38.12
N SER A 671 -28.97 118.89 -36.81
CA SER A 671 -30.16 119.57 -36.26
C SER A 671 -30.09 121.10 -36.40
N VAL A 672 -28.91 121.71 -36.31
CA VAL A 672 -28.70 123.14 -36.59
C VAL A 672 -28.90 123.43 -38.08
N ILE A 673 -28.40 122.56 -38.96
CA ILE A 673 -28.59 122.66 -40.42
C ILE A 673 -30.07 122.54 -40.79
N ASP A 674 -30.84 121.65 -40.14
CA ASP A 674 -32.28 121.53 -40.38
C ASP A 674 -33.10 122.68 -39.81
N GLY A 675 -32.64 123.36 -38.75
CA GLY A 675 -33.16 124.67 -38.34
C GLY A 675 -33.03 125.72 -39.44
N LEU A 676 -31.83 125.89 -39.99
CA LEU A 676 -31.55 126.82 -41.10
C LEU A 676 -32.29 126.44 -42.40
N ARG A 677 -32.63 125.17 -42.59
CA ARG A 677 -33.50 124.70 -43.69
C ARG A 677 -34.98 124.96 -43.42
N ALA A 678 -35.44 124.95 -42.17
CA ALA A 678 -36.82 125.30 -41.82
C ALA A 678 -37.10 126.78 -42.10
N GLU A 679 -36.17 127.68 -41.74
CA GLU A 679 -36.24 129.11 -42.11
C GLU A 679 -36.35 129.28 -43.63
N ARG A 680 -35.53 128.59 -44.42
CA ARG A 680 -35.60 128.63 -45.89
C ARG A 680 -36.95 128.15 -46.47
N ARG A 681 -37.67 127.25 -45.79
CA ARG A 681 -39.01 126.80 -46.24
C ARG A 681 -40.08 127.86 -46.02
N ILE A 682 -39.99 128.65 -44.94
CA ILE A 682 -40.93 129.75 -44.65
C ILE A 682 -40.88 130.80 -45.77
N TRP A 683 -39.67 131.24 -46.14
CA TRP A 683 -39.46 132.17 -47.26
C TRP A 683 -39.87 131.61 -48.64
N GLY A 684 -40.02 130.29 -48.76
CA GLY A 684 -40.49 129.63 -49.98
C GLY A 684 -42.01 129.59 -50.14
N GLN A 685 -42.79 129.82 -49.07
CA GLN A 685 -44.25 129.71 -49.10
C GLN A 685 -44.95 131.03 -49.48
N GLU A 686 -44.36 132.19 -49.15
CA GLU A 686 -44.91 133.51 -49.50
C GLU A 686 -44.81 133.81 -51.01
N LEU A 687 -43.81 133.24 -51.69
CA LEU A 687 -43.60 133.40 -53.14
C LEU A 687 -44.48 132.48 -54.01
N ALA A 688 -45.23 131.56 -53.41
CA ALA A 688 -46.13 130.64 -54.12
C ALA A 688 -47.57 131.17 -54.29
N GLN A 689 -47.88 132.36 -53.77
CA GLN A 689 -49.26 132.90 -53.71
C GLN A 689 -49.64 133.81 -54.90
N GLN A 690 -48.97 133.70 -56.05
CA GLN A 690 -49.37 134.34 -57.31
C GLN A 690 -49.17 133.42 -58.53
N GLY A 691 -50.10 133.45 -59.49
CA GLY A 691 -49.82 133.00 -60.88
C GLY A 691 -50.23 131.59 -61.30
N ALA A 692 -51.32 131.01 -60.77
CA ALA A 692 -51.81 129.71 -61.25
C ALA A 692 -52.55 129.81 -62.61
N SER A 693 -52.04 129.16 -63.67
CA SER A 693 -52.86 128.63 -64.77
C SER A 693 -52.11 127.64 -65.67
N LEU A 694 -52.78 126.54 -66.03
CA LEU A 694 -52.66 125.65 -67.22
C LEU A 694 -52.85 124.18 -66.83
N ALA A 695 -54.06 123.65 -67.05
CA ALA A 695 -54.42 122.27 -66.75
C ALA A 695 -55.24 121.65 -67.89
N GLN A 696 -54.59 121.06 -68.90
CA GLN A 696 -55.30 120.36 -69.98
C GLN A 696 -54.62 119.10 -70.59
N ASP A 697 -53.52 118.59 -70.03
CA ASP A 697 -52.82 117.38 -70.56
C ASP A 697 -52.93 116.12 -69.67
N ARG A 698 -53.68 116.17 -68.58
CA ARG A 698 -53.64 115.14 -67.52
C ARG A 698 -54.29 113.80 -67.91
N GLY A 699 -55.54 113.83 -68.40
CA GLY A 699 -56.37 112.63 -68.53
C GLY A 699 -55.94 111.59 -69.57
N ARG A 700 -54.99 111.91 -70.46
CA ARG A 700 -54.53 110.97 -71.52
C ARG A 700 -53.36 110.08 -71.09
N LEU A 701 -52.70 110.42 -69.98
CA LEU A 701 -51.63 109.61 -69.39
C LEU A 701 -52.17 108.62 -68.35
N GLU A 702 -53.18 109.02 -67.56
CA GLU A 702 -53.72 108.23 -66.44
C GLU A 702 -54.25 106.86 -66.91
N VAL A 703 -55.08 106.79 -67.95
CA VAL A 703 -55.58 105.52 -68.53
C VAL A 703 -54.45 104.57 -68.99
N ARG A 704 -53.34 105.12 -69.48
CA ARG A 704 -52.20 104.33 -69.98
C ARG A 704 -51.33 103.80 -68.85
N ILE A 705 -51.33 104.48 -67.70
CA ILE A 705 -50.69 104.03 -66.46
C ILE A 705 -51.50 102.90 -65.82
N GLU A 706 -52.83 102.96 -65.84
CA GLU A 706 -53.68 101.89 -65.28
C GLU A 706 -53.49 100.54 -65.97
N VAL A 707 -53.51 100.51 -67.31
CA VAL A 707 -53.32 99.27 -68.09
C VAL A 707 -51.95 98.63 -67.82
N LEU A 708 -50.88 99.43 -67.86
CA LEU A 708 -49.53 98.93 -67.56
C LEU A 708 -49.38 98.48 -66.11
N SER A 709 -50.08 99.12 -65.18
CA SER A 709 -50.08 98.76 -63.76
C SER A 709 -50.81 97.43 -63.52
N ALA A 710 -51.93 97.18 -64.19
CA ALA A 710 -52.65 95.90 -64.13
C ALA A 710 -51.81 94.73 -64.69
N GLU A 711 -51.09 94.95 -65.79
CA GLU A 711 -50.26 93.92 -66.42
C GLU A 711 -48.99 93.62 -65.60
N LEU A 712 -48.34 94.65 -65.04
CA LEU A 712 -47.17 94.51 -64.14
C LEU A 712 -47.57 93.79 -62.84
N GLU A 713 -48.75 94.08 -62.30
CA GLU A 713 -49.31 93.39 -61.12
C GLU A 713 -49.65 91.92 -61.39
N ASN A 714 -50.07 91.58 -62.62
CA ASN A 714 -50.30 90.18 -63.02
C ASN A 714 -48.96 89.42 -63.16
N GLN A 715 -47.92 90.09 -63.70
CA GLN A 715 -46.56 89.55 -63.77
C GLN A 715 -45.93 89.32 -62.38
N LYS A 716 -46.18 90.19 -61.39
CA LYS A 716 -45.76 89.92 -59.99
C LYS A 716 -46.39 88.63 -59.46
N LYS A 717 -47.72 88.49 -59.60
CA LYS A 717 -48.47 87.32 -59.10
C LYS A 717 -48.06 86.01 -59.77
N GLN A 718 -47.52 86.07 -60.98
CA GLN A 718 -46.89 84.91 -61.60
C GLN A 718 -45.49 84.62 -61.01
N ASN A 719 -44.63 85.64 -60.90
CA ASN A 719 -43.31 85.49 -60.28
C ASN A 719 -43.39 84.98 -58.82
N GLU A 720 -44.39 85.40 -58.04
CA GLU A 720 -44.62 84.91 -56.68
C GLU A 720 -44.90 83.40 -56.64
N ARG A 721 -45.77 82.91 -57.54
CA ARG A 721 -46.07 81.46 -57.68
C ARG A 721 -44.83 80.67 -58.09
N ASP A 722 -44.06 81.19 -59.05
CA ASP A 722 -42.84 80.53 -59.52
C ASP A 722 -41.74 80.55 -58.44
N ASN A 723 -41.67 81.60 -57.63
CA ASN A 723 -40.78 81.70 -56.46
C ASN A 723 -41.15 80.67 -55.38
N ASP A 724 -42.44 80.50 -55.07
CA ASP A 724 -42.91 79.48 -54.13
C ASP A 724 -42.73 78.05 -54.66
N ALA A 725 -42.93 77.83 -55.97
CA ALA A 725 -42.60 76.56 -56.61
C ALA A 725 -41.09 76.24 -56.54
N LEU A 726 -40.22 77.27 -56.61
CA LEU A 726 -38.78 77.12 -56.40
C LEU A 726 -38.43 76.82 -54.94
N LYS A 727 -39.08 77.46 -53.95
CA LYS A 727 -38.91 77.13 -52.51
C LYS A 727 -39.26 75.67 -52.22
N ILE A 728 -40.36 75.17 -52.78
CA ILE A 728 -40.80 73.78 -52.62
C ILE A 728 -39.76 72.83 -53.23
N LYS A 729 -39.25 73.12 -54.43
CA LYS A 729 -38.20 72.32 -55.09
C LYS A 729 -36.88 72.34 -54.30
N ALA A 730 -36.46 73.50 -53.79
CA ALA A 730 -35.26 73.63 -52.97
C ALA A 730 -35.37 72.75 -51.71
N LYS A 731 -36.48 72.85 -50.98
CA LYS A 731 -36.71 72.02 -49.79
C LYS A 731 -36.69 70.52 -50.09
N ILE A 732 -37.25 70.08 -51.23
CA ILE A 732 -37.18 68.67 -51.65
C ILE A 732 -35.73 68.23 -51.90
N VAL A 733 -34.88 69.09 -52.46
CA VAL A 733 -33.45 68.81 -52.66
C VAL A 733 -32.70 68.78 -51.32
N ASP A 734 -33.04 69.65 -50.36
CA ASP A 734 -32.48 69.63 -49.00
C ASP A 734 -32.86 68.35 -48.25
N ASP A 735 -34.15 67.97 -48.26
CA ASP A 735 -34.67 66.74 -47.65
C ASP A 735 -34.05 65.48 -48.30
N GLN A 736 -33.79 65.50 -49.61
CA GLN A 736 -33.06 64.43 -50.32
C GLN A 736 -31.57 64.38 -49.94
N THR A 737 -30.92 65.54 -49.83
CA THR A 737 -29.49 65.64 -49.46
C THR A 737 -29.26 65.15 -48.04
N GLU A 738 -30.12 65.54 -47.10
CA GLU A 738 -30.14 65.06 -45.72
C GLU A 738 -30.40 63.54 -45.65
N THR A 739 -31.28 63.01 -46.51
CA THR A 739 -31.51 61.57 -46.63
C THR A 739 -30.24 60.83 -47.10
N ILE A 740 -29.55 61.36 -48.12
CA ILE A 740 -28.29 60.80 -48.64
C ILE A 740 -27.18 60.87 -47.58
N ARG A 741 -27.12 61.94 -46.77
CA ARG A 741 -26.18 62.08 -45.65
C ARG A 741 -26.37 60.96 -44.63
N ARG A 742 -27.59 60.75 -44.15
CA ARG A 742 -27.93 59.67 -43.19
C ARG A 742 -27.63 58.27 -43.75
N LEU A 743 -27.85 58.05 -45.05
CA LEU A 743 -27.50 56.78 -45.70
C LEU A 743 -25.99 56.54 -45.77
N LYS A 744 -25.18 57.59 -46.03
CA LYS A 744 -23.71 57.49 -45.98
C LYS A 744 -23.20 57.21 -44.56
N GLU A 745 -23.78 57.85 -43.55
CA GLU A 745 -23.44 57.62 -42.14
C GLU A 745 -23.78 56.18 -41.72
N ALA A 746 -24.96 55.66 -42.10
CA ALA A 746 -25.37 54.28 -41.85
C ALA A 746 -24.59 53.21 -42.65
N LEU A 747 -23.84 53.61 -43.69
CA LEU A 747 -22.89 52.76 -44.40
C LEU A 747 -21.51 52.79 -43.71
N LEU A 748 -20.98 53.97 -43.37
CA LEU A 748 -19.72 54.11 -42.63
C LEU A 748 -19.78 53.37 -41.28
N GLU A 749 -20.90 53.47 -40.57
CA GLU A 749 -21.13 52.68 -39.34
C GLU A 749 -21.09 51.16 -39.59
N ARG A 750 -21.58 50.68 -40.74
CA ARG A 750 -21.51 49.25 -41.09
C ARG A 750 -20.08 48.85 -41.42
N ASP A 751 -19.36 49.66 -42.18
CA ASP A 751 -17.96 49.40 -42.52
C ASP A 751 -17.06 49.40 -41.27
N ASP A 752 -17.30 50.29 -40.30
CA ASP A 752 -16.60 50.26 -39.00
C ASP A 752 -16.96 49.03 -38.15
N LYS A 753 -18.22 48.59 -38.17
CA LYS A 753 -18.63 47.33 -37.51
C LYS A 753 -17.97 46.12 -38.18
N ILE A 754 -17.88 46.09 -39.52
CA ILE A 754 -17.19 45.05 -40.27
C ILE A 754 -15.68 45.06 -39.98
N ARG A 755 -15.03 46.24 -39.97
CA ARG A 755 -13.62 46.39 -39.57
C ARG A 755 -13.35 45.80 -38.19
N LYS A 756 -14.14 46.19 -37.18
CA LYS A 756 -14.00 45.67 -35.80
C LYS A 756 -14.19 44.16 -35.71
N MET A 757 -15.23 43.60 -36.34
CA MET A 757 -15.42 42.15 -36.40
C MET A 757 -14.24 41.42 -37.06
N HIS A 758 -13.57 42.04 -38.04
CA HIS A 758 -12.40 41.46 -38.71
C HIS A 758 -11.11 41.58 -37.88
N GLU A 759 -10.94 42.69 -37.14
CA GLU A 759 -9.87 42.86 -36.16
C GLU A 759 -10.02 41.89 -34.97
N GLU A 760 -11.24 41.70 -34.48
CA GLU A 760 -11.56 40.72 -33.43
C GLU A 760 -11.33 39.28 -33.92
N ALA A 761 -11.77 38.94 -35.14
CA ALA A 761 -11.53 37.62 -35.74
C ALA A 761 -10.04 37.33 -35.95
N THR A 762 -9.26 38.30 -36.45
CA THR A 762 -7.80 38.13 -36.64
C THR A 762 -7.03 38.12 -35.32
N GLN A 763 -7.51 38.79 -34.27
CA GLN A 763 -6.98 38.63 -32.91
C GLN A 763 -7.31 37.24 -32.32
N ALA A 764 -8.52 36.74 -32.52
CA ALA A 764 -8.91 35.38 -32.10
C ALA A 764 -8.07 34.31 -32.81
N GLN A 765 -7.87 34.44 -34.13
CA GLN A 765 -7.01 33.57 -34.92
C GLN A 765 -5.56 33.59 -34.42
N LYS A 766 -5.01 34.76 -34.09
CA LYS A 766 -3.66 34.88 -33.50
C LYS A 766 -3.53 34.20 -32.14
N LYS A 767 -4.55 34.32 -31.28
CA LYS A 767 -4.58 33.61 -29.98
C LYS A 767 -4.62 32.09 -30.17
N LEU A 768 -5.47 31.59 -31.07
CA LEU A 768 -5.54 30.16 -31.40
C LEU A 768 -4.23 29.64 -31.99
N GLN A 769 -3.55 30.41 -32.84
CA GLN A 769 -2.22 30.05 -33.34
C GLN A 769 -1.20 30.01 -32.20
N GLN A 770 -1.16 31.02 -31.33
CA GLN A 770 -0.26 31.02 -30.17
C GLN A 770 -0.51 29.83 -29.22
N GLN A 771 -1.77 29.42 -29.02
CA GLN A 771 -2.10 28.23 -28.26
C GLN A 771 -1.62 26.95 -28.97
N LEU A 772 -1.78 26.84 -30.29
CA LEU A 772 -1.26 25.71 -31.07
C LEU A 772 0.28 25.65 -31.05
N ASP A 773 0.96 26.80 -31.12
CA ASP A 773 2.41 26.91 -31.04
C ASP A 773 2.91 26.50 -29.64
N GLN A 774 2.18 26.84 -28.57
CA GLN A 774 2.45 26.42 -27.19
C GLN A 774 2.23 24.92 -26.97
N GLU A 775 1.10 24.37 -27.45
CA GLU A 775 0.80 22.93 -27.37
C GLU A 775 1.80 22.10 -28.16
N THR A 776 2.23 22.56 -29.34
CA THR A 776 3.26 21.85 -30.13
C THR A 776 4.64 21.93 -29.48
N ALA A 777 5.01 23.05 -28.83
CA ALA A 777 6.22 23.13 -28.01
C ALA A 777 6.15 22.15 -26.81
N HIS A 778 5.04 22.13 -26.08
CA HIS A 778 4.86 21.21 -24.95
C HIS A 778 4.89 19.73 -25.40
N GLN A 779 4.30 19.39 -26.55
CA GLN A 779 4.43 18.05 -27.13
C GLN A 779 5.87 17.67 -27.49
N VAL A 780 6.71 18.63 -27.89
CA VAL A 780 8.14 18.38 -28.12
C VAL A 780 8.89 18.15 -26.80
N GLU A 781 8.63 18.97 -25.78
CA GLU A 781 9.21 18.78 -24.44
C GLU A 781 8.83 17.42 -23.84
N MET A 782 7.56 17.01 -23.94
CA MET A 782 7.08 15.72 -23.46
C MET A 782 7.69 14.55 -24.25
N ARG A 783 7.95 14.71 -25.56
CA ARG A 783 8.70 13.71 -26.35
C ARG A 783 10.16 13.62 -25.94
N GLU A 784 10.82 14.75 -25.65
CA GLU A 784 12.17 14.73 -25.10
C GLU A 784 12.23 14.08 -23.72
N GLN A 785 11.26 14.34 -22.84
CA GLN A 785 11.18 13.67 -21.53
C GLN A 785 10.98 12.16 -21.68
N LEU A 786 10.09 11.72 -22.58
CA LEU A 786 9.89 10.29 -22.89
C LEU A 786 11.16 9.63 -23.43
N GLU A 787 11.90 10.27 -24.34
CA GLU A 787 13.13 9.68 -24.89
C GLU A 787 14.28 9.69 -23.87
N ARG A 788 14.36 10.70 -22.97
CA ARG A 788 15.29 10.68 -21.83
C ARG A 788 14.97 9.53 -20.86
N LEU A 789 13.70 9.33 -20.53
CA LEU A 789 13.23 8.21 -19.69
C LEU A 789 13.48 6.85 -20.36
N ARG A 790 13.31 6.76 -21.69
CA ARG A 790 13.61 5.58 -22.49
C ARG A 790 15.10 5.24 -22.49
N MET A 791 15.98 6.24 -22.68
CA MET A 791 17.42 6.05 -22.58
C MET A 791 17.83 5.60 -21.17
N ARG A 792 17.24 6.19 -20.11
CA ARG A 792 17.48 5.74 -18.73
C ARG A 792 16.95 4.33 -18.46
N LYS A 793 15.83 3.94 -19.07
CA LYS A 793 15.31 2.57 -19.00
C LYS A 793 16.25 1.57 -19.65
N GLU A 794 16.86 1.91 -20.78
CA GLU A 794 17.82 1.03 -21.46
C GLU A 794 19.15 0.93 -20.69
N GLU A 795 19.63 2.03 -20.12
CA GLU A 795 20.79 2.05 -19.20
C GLU A 795 20.56 1.16 -17.97
N LEU A 796 19.35 1.24 -17.37
CA LEU A 796 18.96 0.41 -16.23
C LEU A 796 18.76 -1.07 -16.58
N LYS A 797 18.40 -1.41 -17.83
CA LYS A 797 18.41 -2.80 -18.31
C LYS A 797 19.83 -3.34 -18.36
N GLN A 798 20.77 -2.59 -18.96
CA GLN A 798 22.17 -3.03 -19.06
C GLN A 798 22.74 -3.26 -17.66
N GLN A 799 22.55 -2.31 -16.75
CA GLN A 799 22.96 -2.46 -15.34
C GLN A 799 22.29 -3.63 -14.61
N LEU A 800 21.15 -4.13 -15.08
CA LEU A 800 20.49 -5.32 -14.53
C LEU A 800 21.04 -6.61 -15.17
N GLU A 801 21.28 -6.62 -16.48
CA GLU A 801 21.92 -7.72 -17.21
C GLU A 801 23.35 -7.96 -16.70
N ASP A 802 24.17 -6.90 -16.57
CA ASP A 802 25.51 -6.93 -15.97
C ASP A 802 25.48 -7.53 -14.55
N LYS A 803 24.42 -7.24 -13.77
CA LYS A 803 24.25 -7.74 -12.40
C LYS A 803 23.67 -9.16 -12.32
N GLU A 804 22.93 -9.60 -13.33
CA GLU A 804 22.53 -11.00 -13.48
C GLU A 804 23.75 -11.86 -13.87
N GLU A 805 24.66 -11.37 -14.73
CA GLU A 805 25.94 -12.03 -15.02
C GLU A 805 26.86 -12.13 -13.78
N GLU A 806 27.06 -11.03 -13.04
CA GLU A 806 27.79 -11.05 -11.75
C GLU A 806 27.18 -12.08 -10.77
N LEU A 807 25.85 -12.15 -10.70
CA LEU A 807 25.14 -13.07 -9.80
C LEU A 807 25.31 -14.53 -10.21
N GLU A 808 25.29 -14.85 -11.51
CA GLU A 808 25.56 -16.21 -12.00
C GLU A 808 27.04 -16.61 -11.81
N GLU A 809 27.98 -15.68 -11.97
CA GLU A 809 29.39 -15.95 -11.64
C GLU A 809 29.58 -16.21 -10.14
N VAL A 810 28.95 -15.43 -9.26
CA VAL A 810 28.95 -15.67 -7.81
C VAL A 810 28.29 -17.02 -7.46
N LYS A 811 27.17 -17.38 -8.10
CA LYS A 811 26.54 -18.71 -7.95
C LYS A 811 27.48 -19.83 -8.40
N ARG A 812 28.21 -19.65 -9.52
CA ARG A 812 29.19 -20.62 -10.05
C ARG A 812 30.37 -20.80 -9.10
N VAL A 813 30.94 -19.71 -8.59
CA VAL A 813 32.03 -19.72 -7.59
C VAL A 813 31.57 -20.36 -6.27
N HIS A 814 30.36 -20.06 -5.81
CA HIS A 814 29.78 -20.69 -4.63
C HIS A 814 29.55 -22.19 -4.83
N SER A 815 28.99 -22.61 -5.98
CA SER A 815 28.78 -24.02 -6.33
C SER A 815 30.11 -24.80 -6.38
N ASN A 816 31.14 -24.24 -7.01
CA ASN A 816 32.48 -24.84 -7.04
C ASN A 816 33.14 -24.90 -5.66
N SER A 817 32.92 -23.89 -4.81
CA SER A 817 33.41 -23.88 -3.43
C SER A 817 32.68 -24.92 -2.56
N SER A 818 31.36 -25.04 -2.73
CA SER A 818 30.52 -26.02 -2.04
C SER A 818 30.92 -27.45 -2.37
N LYS A 819 31.17 -27.76 -3.65
CA LYS A 819 31.74 -29.05 -4.08
C LYS A 819 33.08 -29.36 -3.38
N LYS A 820 34.03 -28.41 -3.39
CA LYS A 820 35.32 -28.55 -2.69
C LYS A 820 35.18 -28.74 -1.18
N TRP A 821 34.15 -28.17 -0.55
CA TRP A 821 33.84 -28.41 0.87
C TRP A 821 33.22 -29.78 1.11
N GLN A 822 32.37 -30.26 0.20
CA GLN A 822 31.80 -31.61 0.27
C GLN A 822 32.88 -32.69 0.04
N GLU A 823 33.75 -32.52 -0.96
CA GLU A 823 34.93 -33.38 -1.19
C GLU A 823 35.82 -33.47 0.06
N LYS A 824 36.05 -32.33 0.75
CA LYS A 824 36.77 -32.29 2.02
C LYS A 824 36.02 -32.98 3.16
N ALA A 825 34.69 -32.87 3.24
CA ALA A 825 33.89 -33.57 4.24
C ALA A 825 33.89 -35.09 4.01
N GLU A 826 33.81 -35.54 2.76
CA GLU A 826 33.93 -36.95 2.38
C GLU A 826 35.33 -37.49 2.73
N LEU A 827 36.40 -36.74 2.46
CA LEU A 827 37.76 -37.08 2.90
C LEU A 827 37.90 -37.13 4.44
N LEU A 828 37.28 -36.20 5.17
CA LEU A 828 37.29 -36.22 6.64
C LEU A 828 36.58 -37.45 7.20
N THR A 829 35.37 -37.78 6.72
CA THR A 829 34.65 -39.00 7.15
C THR A 829 35.40 -40.28 6.76
N LEU A 830 36.12 -40.30 5.64
CA LEU A 830 37.00 -41.41 5.27
C LEU A 830 38.17 -41.55 6.26
N LEU A 831 38.83 -40.46 6.63
CA LEU A 831 39.90 -40.42 7.64
C LEU A 831 39.39 -40.83 9.02
N GLU A 832 38.23 -40.32 9.46
CA GLU A 832 37.58 -40.74 10.71
C GLU A 832 37.27 -42.24 10.69
N SER A 833 36.81 -42.79 9.57
CA SER A 833 36.59 -44.23 9.42
C SER A 833 37.89 -45.05 9.49
N GLN A 834 39.02 -44.49 9.05
CA GLN A 834 40.34 -45.13 9.16
C GLN A 834 40.86 -45.06 10.60
N VAL A 835 40.77 -43.90 11.25
CA VAL A 835 41.16 -43.71 12.66
C VAL A 835 40.31 -44.60 13.58
N LYS A 836 38.99 -44.70 13.34
CA LYS A 836 38.11 -45.62 14.07
C LYS A 836 38.53 -47.07 13.90
N ARG A 837 38.76 -47.53 12.65
CA ARG A 837 39.25 -48.89 12.37
C ARG A 837 40.64 -49.14 12.97
N MET A 838 41.53 -48.15 12.97
CA MET A 838 42.83 -48.26 13.63
C MET A 838 42.65 -48.43 15.14
N LYS A 839 41.78 -47.62 15.78
CA LYS A 839 41.47 -47.76 17.20
C LYS A 839 40.87 -49.13 17.51
N GLU A 840 39.85 -49.58 16.78
CA GLU A 840 39.23 -50.90 16.96
C GLU A 840 40.28 -52.04 16.86
N ASN A 841 41.27 -51.91 15.97
CA ASN A 841 42.40 -52.85 15.86
C ASN A 841 43.45 -52.71 16.98
N PHE A 842 43.60 -51.54 17.61
CA PHE A 842 44.45 -51.36 18.79
C PHE A 842 43.76 -51.90 20.05
N ASP A 843 42.51 -51.51 20.29
CA ASP A 843 41.67 -51.97 21.41
C ASP A 843 41.59 -53.52 21.41
N ALA A 844 41.41 -54.15 20.23
CA ALA A 844 41.40 -55.61 20.10
C ALA A 844 42.77 -56.27 20.41
N LYS A 845 43.89 -55.64 20.02
CA LYS A 845 45.24 -56.12 20.35
C LYS A 845 45.56 -55.97 21.83
N GLU A 846 45.16 -54.85 22.43
CA GLU A 846 45.29 -54.64 23.88
C GLU A 846 44.49 -55.70 24.65
N HIS A 847 43.25 -55.97 24.23
CA HIS A 847 42.42 -57.00 24.87
C HIS A 847 43.04 -58.41 24.76
N LEU A 848 43.64 -58.76 23.61
CA LEU A 848 44.38 -60.02 23.45
C LEU A 848 45.62 -60.09 24.36
N LEU A 849 46.43 -59.02 24.40
CA LEU A 849 47.63 -58.95 25.26
C LEU A 849 47.27 -58.99 26.75
N LEU A 850 46.15 -58.37 27.15
CA LEU A 850 45.63 -58.45 28.51
C LEU A 850 45.16 -59.88 28.86
N GLU A 851 44.54 -60.58 27.91
CA GLU A 851 44.10 -61.97 28.10
C GLU A 851 45.28 -62.95 28.14
N GLU A 852 46.29 -62.79 27.29
CA GLU A 852 47.55 -63.54 27.36
C GLU A 852 48.29 -63.27 28.67
N ARG A 853 48.38 -62.01 29.11
CA ARG A 853 48.94 -61.65 30.42
C ARG A 853 48.17 -62.32 31.56
N HIS A 854 46.84 -62.32 31.50
CA HIS A 854 46.00 -62.96 32.52
C HIS A 854 46.23 -64.48 32.57
N LYS A 855 46.29 -65.15 31.41
CA LYS A 855 46.61 -66.58 31.30
C LYS A 855 48.01 -66.89 31.85
N ALA A 856 49.00 -66.05 31.55
CA ALA A 856 50.34 -66.17 32.10
C ALA A 856 50.37 -65.98 33.63
N THR A 857 49.62 -65.03 34.18
CA THR A 857 49.53 -64.84 35.64
C THR A 857 48.81 -65.97 36.35
N GLU A 858 47.76 -66.57 35.78
CA GLU A 858 47.13 -67.76 36.37
C GLU A 858 48.03 -68.99 36.29
N ALA A 859 48.73 -69.20 35.17
CA ALA A 859 49.73 -70.27 35.04
C ALA A 859 50.86 -70.10 36.06
N HIS A 860 51.31 -68.86 36.32
CA HIS A 860 52.31 -68.56 37.34
C HIS A 860 51.78 -68.81 38.77
N LYS A 861 50.56 -68.36 39.11
CA LYS A 861 49.92 -68.69 40.40
C LYS A 861 49.85 -70.20 40.62
N ALA A 862 49.33 -70.95 39.65
CA ALA A 862 49.20 -72.41 39.74
C ALA A 862 50.57 -73.13 39.85
N ALA A 863 51.65 -72.56 39.28
CA ALA A 863 53.02 -73.04 39.50
C ALA A 863 53.53 -72.74 40.92
N VAL A 864 53.27 -71.54 41.44
CA VAL A 864 53.64 -71.15 42.81
C VAL A 864 52.87 -71.94 43.86
N GLU A 865 51.59 -72.24 43.64
CA GLU A 865 50.78 -73.10 44.52
C GLU A 865 51.29 -74.53 44.53
N LYS A 866 51.68 -75.08 43.38
CA LYS A 866 52.36 -76.39 43.31
C LYS A 866 53.68 -76.38 44.06
N LEU A 867 54.53 -75.38 43.86
CA LEU A 867 55.79 -75.24 44.61
C LEU A 867 55.54 -75.17 46.12
N ARG A 868 54.58 -74.37 46.59
CA ARG A 868 54.19 -74.33 48.01
C ARG A 868 53.73 -75.69 48.54
N SER A 869 52.90 -76.42 47.80
CA SER A 869 52.46 -77.76 48.20
C SER A 869 53.62 -78.77 48.30
N VAL A 870 54.65 -78.60 47.46
CA VAL A 870 55.89 -79.41 47.49
C VAL A 870 56.77 -78.98 48.68
N ASP A 871 56.99 -77.68 48.90
CA ASP A 871 57.75 -77.14 50.04
C ASP A 871 57.12 -77.52 51.39
N ASP A 872 55.79 -77.48 51.50
CA ASP A 872 55.06 -77.89 52.70
C ASP A 872 55.16 -79.42 52.91
N SER A 873 55.14 -80.22 51.84
CA SER A 873 55.38 -81.67 51.93
C SER A 873 56.82 -82.01 52.33
N PHE A 874 57.81 -81.27 51.83
CA PHE A 874 59.21 -81.39 52.26
C PHE A 874 59.39 -80.94 53.71
N ARG A 875 58.66 -79.91 54.16
CA ARG A 875 58.70 -79.47 55.57
C ARG A 875 58.12 -80.55 56.49
N GLN A 876 56.98 -81.15 56.15
CA GLN A 876 56.41 -82.29 56.89
C GLN A 876 57.35 -83.51 56.90
N GLN A 877 58.02 -83.81 55.78
CA GLN A 877 59.03 -84.86 55.74
C GLN A 877 60.22 -84.53 56.65
N LEU A 878 60.75 -83.31 56.60
CA LEU A 878 61.87 -82.87 57.43
C LEU A 878 61.51 -82.90 58.93
N GLU A 879 60.33 -82.39 59.30
CA GLU A 879 59.80 -82.42 60.66
C GLU A 879 59.62 -83.86 61.16
N SER A 880 59.11 -84.79 60.34
CA SER A 880 58.97 -86.20 60.73
C SER A 880 60.32 -86.92 60.88
N VAL A 881 61.32 -86.62 60.04
CA VAL A 881 62.69 -87.14 60.17
C VAL A 881 63.39 -86.56 61.41
N GLN A 882 63.21 -85.27 61.69
CA GLN A 882 63.74 -84.64 62.91
C GLN A 882 63.11 -85.23 64.17
N ALA A 883 61.79 -85.45 64.18
CA ALA A 883 61.09 -86.09 65.28
C ALA A 883 61.54 -87.55 65.50
N ALA A 884 61.72 -88.31 64.41
CA ALA A 884 62.25 -89.68 64.48
C ALA A 884 63.67 -89.70 65.07
N HIS A 885 64.56 -88.82 64.60
CA HIS A 885 65.93 -88.76 65.11
C HIS A 885 66.01 -88.27 66.57
N GLN A 886 65.14 -87.35 67.00
CA GLN A 886 65.01 -86.98 68.42
C GLN A 886 64.55 -88.17 69.27
N ALA A 887 63.62 -89.00 68.78
CA ALA A 887 63.20 -90.22 69.47
C ALA A 887 64.33 -91.27 69.57
N GLU A 888 65.15 -91.43 68.51
CA GLU A 888 66.36 -92.28 68.55
C GLU A 888 67.38 -91.79 69.58
N LEU A 889 67.66 -90.48 69.60
CA LEU A 889 68.58 -89.87 70.57
C LEU A 889 68.10 -90.05 72.01
N MET A 890 66.80 -89.89 72.28
CA MET A 890 66.21 -90.17 73.59
C MET A 890 66.29 -91.67 73.95
N GLY A 891 66.07 -92.57 72.98
CA GLY A 891 66.25 -94.01 73.18
C GLY A 891 67.69 -94.40 73.53
N LEU A 892 68.66 -93.84 72.81
CA LEU A 892 70.09 -94.03 73.07
C LEU A 892 70.52 -93.44 74.42
N ALA A 893 70.00 -92.27 74.80
CA ALA A 893 70.24 -91.67 76.11
C ALA A 893 69.72 -92.56 77.25
N ASN A 894 68.50 -93.07 77.13
CA ASN A 894 67.89 -93.98 78.12
C ASN A 894 68.67 -95.30 78.26
N GLU A 895 69.09 -95.92 77.15
CA GLU A 895 69.89 -97.15 77.20
C GLU A 895 71.31 -96.88 77.73
N LYS A 896 71.89 -95.69 77.50
CA LYS A 896 73.16 -95.30 78.14
C LYS A 896 73.03 -95.03 79.63
N GLN A 897 71.96 -94.38 80.07
CA GLN A 897 71.65 -94.18 81.48
C GLN A 897 71.51 -95.53 82.22
N LYS A 898 70.76 -96.47 81.64
CA LYS A 898 70.62 -97.85 82.13
C LYS A 898 71.95 -98.61 82.19
N GLN A 899 72.87 -98.39 81.24
CA GLN A 899 74.22 -98.95 81.28
C GLN A 899 75.09 -98.34 82.38
N ILE A 900 74.92 -97.05 82.69
CA ILE A 900 75.56 -96.38 83.84
C ILE A 900 75.02 -96.94 85.17
N GLU A 901 73.71 -97.13 85.28
CA GLU A 901 73.07 -97.74 86.46
C GLU A 901 73.55 -99.17 86.71
N GLN A 902 73.67 -99.99 85.66
CA GLN A 902 74.25 -101.34 85.74
C GLN A 902 75.74 -101.34 86.10
N ALA A 903 76.51 -100.33 85.68
CA ALA A 903 77.90 -100.18 86.08
C ALA A 903 78.04 -99.77 87.55
N ASN A 904 77.24 -98.80 88.01
CA ASN A 904 77.21 -98.34 89.40
C ASN A 904 76.78 -99.45 90.37
N GLN A 905 75.81 -100.28 89.97
CA GLN A 905 75.38 -101.46 90.75
C GLN A 905 76.55 -102.44 90.99
N LYS A 906 77.35 -102.73 89.95
CA LYS A 906 78.55 -103.58 90.06
C LYS A 906 79.65 -102.96 90.91
N VAL A 907 79.83 -101.63 90.86
CA VAL A 907 80.77 -100.93 91.75
C VAL A 907 80.32 -101.06 93.20
N TYR A 908 79.02 -100.95 93.48
CA TYR A 908 78.48 -101.14 94.83
C TYR A 908 78.66 -102.58 95.36
N GLU A 909 78.50 -103.59 94.49
CA GLU A 909 78.76 -105.00 94.79
C GLU A 909 80.24 -105.23 95.16
N VAL A 910 81.18 -104.72 94.33
CA VAL A 910 82.63 -104.82 94.59
C VAL A 910 83.07 -104.02 95.83
N GLU A 911 82.45 -102.87 96.12
CA GLU A 911 82.66 -102.15 97.39
C GLU A 911 82.19 -102.96 98.60
N GLY A 912 81.13 -103.77 98.46
CA GLY A 912 80.67 -104.71 99.49
C GLY A 912 81.69 -105.81 99.77
N GLU A 913 82.16 -106.50 98.72
CA GLU A 913 83.19 -107.54 98.81
C GLU A 913 84.49 -107.00 99.44
N MET A 914 84.94 -105.81 99.04
CA MET A 914 86.14 -105.17 99.60
C MET A 914 86.00 -104.86 101.10
N ARG A 915 84.80 -104.49 101.58
CA ARG A 915 84.54 -104.25 103.02
C ARG A 915 84.61 -105.55 103.82
N GLN A 916 84.05 -106.65 103.31
CA GLN A 916 84.16 -107.97 103.96
C GLN A 916 85.62 -108.43 104.07
N LEU A 917 86.39 -108.31 102.98
CA LEU A 917 87.82 -108.68 102.99
C LEU A 917 88.62 -107.86 104.03
N LEU A 918 88.32 -106.57 104.20
CA LEU A 918 88.98 -105.75 105.22
C LEU A 918 88.64 -106.23 106.64
N GLU A 919 87.38 -106.56 106.93
CA GLU A 919 86.92 -107.09 108.22
C GLU A 919 87.54 -108.48 108.52
N GLU A 920 87.67 -109.34 107.52
CA GLU A 920 88.40 -110.61 107.61
C GLU A 920 89.90 -110.41 107.89
N THR A 921 90.56 -109.40 107.31
CA THR A 921 91.98 -109.13 107.63
C THR A 921 92.17 -108.60 109.05
N GLU A 922 91.26 -107.79 109.58
CA GLU A 922 91.38 -107.25 110.95
C GLU A 922 91.15 -108.33 112.03
N THR A 923 90.18 -109.23 111.80
CA THR A 923 89.93 -110.38 112.70
C THR A 923 91.11 -111.35 112.72
N ASN A 924 91.67 -111.70 111.55
CA ASN A 924 92.87 -112.53 111.46
C ASN A 924 94.08 -111.92 112.17
N LYS A 925 94.27 -110.59 112.09
CA LYS A 925 95.35 -109.88 112.79
C LYS A 925 95.27 -110.06 114.31
N LYS A 926 94.08 -109.88 114.91
CA LYS A 926 93.86 -110.03 116.36
C LYS A 926 94.23 -111.44 116.85
N ILE A 927 93.84 -112.48 116.11
CA ILE A 927 94.16 -113.89 116.40
C ILE A 927 95.69 -114.15 116.39
N MET A 928 96.45 -113.42 115.57
CA MET A 928 97.91 -113.58 115.50
C MET A 928 98.64 -112.88 116.66
N GLU A 929 98.16 -111.71 117.11
CA GLU A 929 98.73 -110.97 118.24
C GLU A 929 98.58 -111.71 119.59
N GLU A 930 97.47 -112.45 119.79
CA GLU A 930 97.28 -113.28 120.98
C GLU A 930 98.23 -114.48 121.03
N LYS A 931 98.42 -115.17 119.89
CA LYS A 931 99.35 -116.31 119.77
C LYS A 931 100.80 -115.89 120.06
N MET A 932 101.20 -114.68 119.66
CA MET A 932 102.55 -114.17 119.93
C MET A 932 102.80 -113.94 121.42
N LYS A 933 101.82 -113.45 122.18
CA LYS A 933 101.94 -113.24 123.65
C LYS A 933 102.10 -114.56 124.41
N PHE A 934 101.42 -115.62 123.99
CA PHE A 934 101.52 -116.93 124.65
C PHE A 934 102.93 -117.54 124.53
N LEU A 935 103.56 -117.44 123.36
CA LEU A 935 104.92 -117.97 123.13
C LEU A 935 105.99 -117.25 123.96
N THR A 936 105.88 -115.94 124.18
CA THR A 936 106.84 -115.18 124.99
C THR A 936 106.86 -115.59 126.47
N SER A 937 105.81 -116.25 126.97
CA SER A 937 105.70 -116.68 128.37
C SER A 937 106.50 -117.95 128.72
N VAL A 938 106.98 -118.71 127.73
CA VAL A 938 107.51 -120.08 127.95
C VAL A 938 109.05 -120.15 127.86
N LEU A 939 109.72 -119.12 127.32
CA LEU A 939 111.15 -119.12 127.02
C LEU A 939 112.01 -118.37 128.06
N LYS A 940 111.68 -118.47 129.36
CA LYS A 940 112.42 -117.77 130.42
C LYS A 940 112.87 -118.60 131.63
N ASP A 941 112.48 -119.87 131.70
CA ASP A 941 112.89 -120.83 132.75
C ASP A 941 113.91 -121.86 132.20
N PHE A 942 114.81 -121.43 131.31
CA PHE A 942 115.93 -122.18 130.73
C PHE A 942 117.15 -121.28 130.54
#